data_AF-L7J6Y7-F1
#
_entry.id   AF-L7J6Y7-F1
#
_cell.length_a   1.000
_cell.length_b   1.000
_cell.length_c   1.000
_cell.angle_alpha   90.00
_cell.angle_beta   90.00
_cell.angle_gamma   90.00
#
_symmetry.space_group_name_H-M   'P 1'
#
loop_
_entity.id
_entity.type
_entity.pdbx_description
1 polymer ?
#
loop_
_entity_poly.entity_id
_entity_poly.type
_entity_poly.pdbx_seq_one_letter_code
_entity_poly.pdbx_strand_id
1 'polypeptide(L)'
;MTSSDSNTRVALPAGSESVTVKIINPVNFGPAVLSRFMAPPVPGLEKFPALPSFSFLIEHRPSGRKLVFDLGIRKDFETGYSKNICEYIPTTNYDIRVEKDVVEILEDGGVDPRGIEAVIWSHWHWDHIGNPQSFPETTDLIVGPGFKEAMLPGAPANPESPIQESDYANRNLREITFDGPRALKIGSFPAYDYFGDGSFYLLDSPGHAVGHLCGLARTTTSPTSTFVLLGGDVCHYAGIFRPSPQLPIPASIAPHPCPSSLLPALCPGHAWEELQRSRGHAATDALYDMTFGHDIPLANKTVSWLQELDCIEDVFVIVAHDGTVRDSGVPQFPRSLNDWKAKGWGKDLRWAFLRDLETFWRTKGLALVMSAFQEANKDLDYDVLVIGAGLSGIYSLHHLRELGLRVKAIEAGEAAGGTWFWNRYPGARFDSESFSYIFSFSQELLDEWSWTEHFAPQPETLKYVNFMVDKFDLKRSMQFNTRIKSMKFRDDSNSWLLVDQNGKEYTTRYVVTAIGILNEPTLPAIPGVDDYKGEAWHTARWPGNHEVGLRGKRVGIIGTGATGIQTIQEIYKDCGSLTVFQRTPNWTAPIRNSKISPEEMNDIRKRYPEIFQACLESSSCFVHKVNPKKTTEWDREELLAHFEELYLKPGFAKVLGIPVDIFMDREANKLYSDFIASKIRPRIKDPAVAEKLIPKCHGFMTRRVPLENGYYEAFNEPHVRLVDLKETPIDRITEKGVRLAAPATNGNGDQPKLEELELDVLIYATGFDATTGSFRAIDIQGVDGKRLWEDTWANCISTYLGVAVPKFPNMFMAMGPHQMFGNIPRSIEYTCQWIVDLIQFARDRNVLRVEATQEKADAWYEHVESSGVGMLINEVDSWMTGVNTNLKHKQKRSLVRYNGPAPGYRKRCNDVKEREYKDFELVFGN
;
A
#
# COMPACT_ATOMS: atom_id res chain seq x y z
N MET A 1 24.75 55.48 22.95
CA MET A 1 24.27 56.09 21.68
C MET A 1 23.56 55.01 20.90
N THR A 2 22.45 55.40 20.30
CA THR A 2 21.34 54.65 19.71
C THR A 2 21.66 53.46 18.79
N SER A 3 20.72 52.50 18.80
CA SER A 3 20.58 51.30 17.96
C SER A 3 20.92 51.47 16.48
N SER A 4 21.66 50.52 15.93
CA SER A 4 21.66 50.25 14.48
C SER A 4 20.84 48.99 14.20
N ASP A 5 19.58 49.19 13.84
CA ASP A 5 18.85 48.24 13.00
C ASP A 5 19.67 48.00 11.72
N SER A 6 20.15 46.78 11.50
CA SER A 6 20.78 46.38 10.23
C SER A 6 20.18 45.09 9.67
N ASN A 7 18.91 44.83 9.98
CA ASN A 7 18.19 43.66 9.47
C ASN A 7 17.60 43.97 8.07
N THR A 8 18.46 44.32 7.11
CA THR A 8 18.04 44.50 5.72
C THR A 8 18.05 43.12 5.05
N ARG A 9 16.90 42.42 5.06
CA ARG A 9 16.74 41.16 4.31
C ARG A 9 17.04 41.39 2.83
N VAL A 10 17.78 40.48 2.20
CA VAL A 10 18.02 40.52 0.76
C VAL A 10 16.69 40.49 0.01
N ALA A 11 16.47 41.48 -0.85
CA ALA A 11 15.30 41.53 -1.70
C ALA A 11 15.52 40.60 -2.91
N LEU A 12 14.64 39.62 -3.07
CA LEU A 12 14.62 38.79 -4.28
C LEU A 12 14.15 39.64 -5.47
N PRO A 13 14.72 39.45 -6.66
CA PRO A 13 14.35 40.25 -7.83
C PRO A 13 12.88 40.00 -8.23
N ALA A 14 12.20 41.06 -8.64
CA ALA A 14 10.87 40.96 -9.25
C ALA A 14 10.93 40.24 -10.60
N GLY A 15 9.84 39.60 -11.00
CA GLY A 15 9.72 38.92 -12.30
C GLY A 15 8.31 38.39 -12.49
N SER A 16 7.85 38.30 -13.75
CA SER A 16 6.51 37.81 -14.09
C SER A 16 6.48 36.34 -14.51
N GLU A 17 7.63 35.77 -14.83
CA GLU A 17 7.75 34.42 -15.39
C GLU A 17 8.45 33.44 -14.45
N SER A 18 8.17 32.14 -14.61
CA SER A 18 8.81 31.05 -13.88
C SER A 18 9.32 29.95 -14.82
N VAL A 19 10.32 29.22 -14.35
CA VAL A 19 10.83 28.00 -14.99
C VAL A 19 10.30 26.76 -14.28
N THR A 20 10.22 25.64 -15.00
CA THR A 20 10.08 24.32 -14.37
C THR A 20 11.47 23.80 -14.01
N VAL A 21 11.66 23.34 -12.77
CA VAL A 21 12.93 22.74 -12.32
C VAL A 21 12.70 21.27 -12.01
N LYS A 22 13.54 20.39 -12.52
CA LYS A 22 13.53 18.94 -12.22
C LYS A 22 14.94 18.52 -11.83
N ILE A 23 15.08 17.86 -10.68
CA ILE A 23 16.36 17.36 -10.19
C ILE A 23 16.67 15.98 -10.78
N ILE A 24 17.91 15.77 -11.20
CA ILE A 24 18.41 14.54 -11.79
C ILE A 24 19.52 14.05 -10.86
N ASN A 25 19.47 12.77 -10.48
CA ASN A 25 20.54 12.13 -9.70
C ASN A 25 21.26 11.09 -10.58
N PRO A 26 22.28 11.50 -11.37
CA PRO A 26 23.00 10.60 -12.26
C PRO A 26 23.95 9.65 -11.55
N VAL A 27 24.43 9.99 -10.35
CA VAL A 27 25.51 9.25 -9.68
C VAL A 27 25.35 9.25 -8.16
N ASN A 28 25.74 8.14 -7.53
CA ASN A 28 26.03 8.10 -6.10
C ASN A 28 27.46 7.60 -5.90
N PHE A 29 28.22 8.26 -5.01
CA PHE A 29 29.62 7.91 -4.76
C PHE A 29 30.05 8.13 -3.31
N GLY A 30 31.06 7.39 -2.86
CA GLY A 30 31.62 7.53 -1.50
C GLY A 30 32.50 6.34 -1.11
N PRO A 31 32.97 6.24 0.15
CA PRO A 31 32.68 7.16 1.24
C PRO A 31 33.51 8.45 1.16
N ALA A 32 32.86 9.61 1.27
CA ALA A 32 33.53 10.91 1.34
C ALA A 32 34.18 11.10 2.72
N VAL A 33 35.48 11.40 2.75
CA VAL A 33 36.23 11.64 4.01
C VAL A 33 36.15 13.13 4.35
N LEU A 34 35.42 13.49 5.42
CA LEU A 34 35.03 14.88 5.65
C LEU A 34 36.20 15.83 5.92
N SER A 35 37.25 15.33 6.60
CA SER A 35 38.44 16.13 6.89
C SER A 35 39.23 16.59 5.66
N ARG A 36 38.90 16.08 4.46
CA ARG A 36 39.45 16.57 3.19
C ARG A 36 38.78 17.85 2.69
N PHE A 37 37.54 18.11 3.13
CA PHE A 37 36.69 19.16 2.55
C PHE A 37 36.26 20.21 3.58
N MET A 38 36.13 19.82 4.85
CA MET A 38 35.50 20.67 5.87
C MET A 38 36.11 20.46 7.27
N ALA A 39 36.13 21.53 8.07
CA ALA A 39 36.68 21.56 9.42
C ALA A 39 35.89 22.55 10.32
N PRO A 40 36.06 22.55 11.65
CA PRO A 40 36.76 21.55 12.48
C PRO A 40 36.00 20.21 12.49
N PRO A 41 36.62 19.07 12.87
CA PRO A 41 35.92 17.77 12.88
C PRO A 41 34.76 17.75 13.89
N VAL A 42 33.76 16.90 13.62
CA VAL A 42 32.69 16.58 14.57
C VAL A 42 32.90 15.17 15.13
N PRO A 43 32.89 14.98 16.47
CA PRO A 43 33.09 13.66 17.06
C PRO A 43 32.08 12.61 16.55
N GLY A 44 32.57 11.49 16.02
CA GLY A 44 31.74 10.38 15.53
C GLY A 44 31.13 10.61 14.14
N LEU A 45 31.59 11.63 13.42
CA LEU A 45 31.22 11.91 12.03
C LEU A 45 32.47 12.19 11.18
N GLU A 46 33.12 11.11 10.72
CA GLU A 46 34.37 11.18 9.96
C GLU A 46 34.17 11.01 8.45
N LYS A 47 33.07 10.36 8.04
CA LYS A 47 32.78 10.04 6.64
C LYS A 47 31.30 10.10 6.34
N PHE A 48 30.95 10.45 5.10
CA PHE A 48 29.63 10.16 4.54
C PHE A 48 29.70 8.90 3.65
N PRO A 49 28.76 7.95 3.79
CA PRO A 49 28.85 6.66 3.10
C PRO A 49 28.64 6.77 1.58
N ALA A 50 27.63 7.52 1.14
CA ALA A 50 27.32 7.72 -0.28
C ALA A 50 26.58 9.04 -0.50
N LEU A 51 27.14 9.91 -1.35
CA LEU A 51 26.60 11.22 -1.70
C LEU A 51 26.17 11.26 -3.18
N PRO A 52 25.12 12.03 -3.52
CA PRO A 52 24.76 12.29 -4.91
C PRO A 52 25.75 13.26 -5.57
N SER A 53 25.67 13.41 -6.89
CA SER A 53 26.06 14.67 -7.57
C SER A 53 24.91 15.09 -8.46
N PHE A 54 24.12 16.06 -8.01
CA PHE A 54 22.88 16.43 -8.68
C PHE A 54 23.10 17.25 -9.95
N SER A 55 22.26 16.97 -10.94
CA SER A 55 22.05 17.80 -12.13
C SER A 55 20.61 18.30 -12.17
N PHE A 56 20.30 19.27 -13.04
CA PHE A 56 18.94 19.81 -13.12
C PHE A 56 18.52 20.07 -14.56
N LEU A 57 17.28 19.70 -14.90
CA LEU A 57 16.60 20.17 -16.10
C LEU A 57 15.79 21.43 -15.75
N ILE A 58 16.03 22.50 -16.50
CA ILE A 58 15.34 23.79 -16.39
C ILE A 58 14.56 24.01 -17.67
N GLU A 59 13.24 24.18 -17.58
CA GLU A 59 12.37 24.41 -18.73
C GLU A 59 11.72 25.80 -18.63
N HIS A 60 12.04 26.68 -19.57
CA HIS A 60 11.48 28.01 -19.63
C HIS A 60 10.06 27.98 -20.20
N ARG A 61 9.05 28.06 -19.33
CA ARG A 61 7.63 27.85 -19.69
C ARG A 61 7.15 28.73 -20.86
N PRO A 62 7.45 30.04 -20.91
CA PRO A 62 6.96 30.91 -21.99
C PRO A 62 7.50 30.54 -23.38
N SER A 63 8.75 30.08 -23.44
CA SER A 63 9.45 29.86 -24.73
C SER A 63 9.63 28.39 -25.12
N GLY A 64 9.48 27.46 -24.16
CA GLY A 64 9.80 26.04 -24.32
C GLY A 64 11.29 25.69 -24.36
N ARG A 65 12.19 26.69 -24.27
CA ARG A 65 13.66 26.52 -24.20
C ARG A 65 14.04 25.70 -22.97
N LYS A 66 15.02 24.80 -23.10
CA LYS A 66 15.46 23.91 -22.02
C LYS A 66 16.96 24.02 -21.81
N LEU A 67 17.37 24.03 -20.55
CA LEU A 67 18.77 24.04 -20.12
C LEU A 67 19.02 22.85 -19.20
N VAL A 68 20.24 22.34 -19.21
CA VAL A 68 20.71 21.35 -18.22
C VAL A 68 21.79 22.02 -17.38
N PHE A 69 21.66 21.94 -16.05
CA PHE A 69 22.65 22.46 -15.11
C PHE A 69 23.40 21.29 -14.47
N ASP A 70 24.71 21.23 -14.69
CA ASP A 70 25.61 20.11 -14.43
C ASP A 70 25.22 18.79 -15.11
N LEU A 71 26.17 17.86 -15.15
CA LEU A 71 26.02 16.52 -15.75
C LEU A 71 26.46 15.38 -14.80
N GLY A 72 26.94 15.69 -13.60
CA GLY A 72 27.43 14.70 -12.66
C GLY A 72 28.71 14.00 -13.14
N ILE A 73 28.85 12.72 -12.81
CA ILE A 73 29.96 11.86 -13.27
C ILE A 73 29.52 11.09 -14.52
N ARG A 74 30.36 11.05 -15.54
CA ARG A 74 30.09 10.28 -16.78
C ARG A 74 30.20 8.77 -16.56
N LYS A 75 29.40 7.99 -17.28
CA LYS A 75 29.34 6.54 -17.17
C LYS A 75 30.68 5.85 -17.47
N ASP A 76 31.47 6.40 -18.38
CA ASP A 76 32.79 5.92 -18.79
C ASP A 76 33.95 6.61 -18.02
N PHE A 77 33.73 7.07 -16.79
CA PHE A 77 34.70 7.88 -16.00
C PHE A 77 36.11 7.29 -15.89
N GLU A 78 36.27 5.97 -15.98
CA GLU A 78 37.59 5.30 -15.94
C GLU A 78 38.49 5.65 -17.13
N THR A 79 37.89 6.01 -18.27
CA THR A 79 38.62 6.24 -19.54
C THR A 79 38.20 7.50 -20.28
N GLY A 80 37.04 8.07 -19.92
CA GLY A 80 36.41 9.15 -20.66
C GLY A 80 36.93 10.54 -20.30
N TYR A 81 37.55 10.74 -19.13
CA TYR A 81 38.11 12.03 -18.72
C TYR A 81 39.54 12.27 -19.24
N SER A 82 40.08 13.46 -19.01
CA SER A 82 41.50 13.72 -19.25
C SER A 82 42.37 12.71 -18.50
N LYS A 83 43.55 12.40 -19.04
CA LYS A 83 44.46 11.39 -18.47
C LYS A 83 44.71 11.64 -16.97
N ASN A 84 44.94 12.89 -16.58
CA ASN A 84 45.18 13.28 -15.20
C ASN A 84 43.99 12.95 -14.28
N ILE A 85 42.76 13.13 -14.74
CA ILE A 85 41.56 12.79 -13.95
C ILE A 85 41.35 11.27 -13.87
N CYS A 86 41.54 10.54 -14.97
CA CYS A 86 41.44 9.08 -14.96
C CYS A 86 42.49 8.43 -14.04
N GLU A 87 43.68 9.01 -13.91
CA GLU A 87 44.72 8.57 -12.96
C GLU A 87 44.40 9.00 -11.52
N TYR A 88 43.72 10.14 -11.32
CA TYR A 88 43.34 10.65 -10.01
C TYR A 88 42.17 9.88 -9.36
N ILE A 89 41.11 9.58 -10.11
CA ILE A 89 39.88 8.98 -9.55
C ILE A 89 40.16 7.71 -8.71
N PRO A 90 40.98 6.74 -9.15
CA PRO A 90 41.31 5.56 -8.34
C PRO A 90 41.97 5.89 -6.99
N THR A 91 42.68 7.02 -6.87
CA THR A 91 43.35 7.43 -5.62
C THR A 91 42.36 7.93 -4.55
N THR A 92 41.14 8.30 -4.96
CA THR A 92 40.10 8.78 -4.05
C THR A 92 39.55 7.67 -3.15
N ASN A 93 39.60 6.41 -3.62
CA ASN A 93 38.95 5.23 -3.06
C ASN A 93 37.41 5.36 -2.96
N TYR A 94 36.79 6.08 -3.90
CA TYR A 94 35.33 6.13 -4.01
C TYR A 94 34.78 4.92 -4.78
N ASP A 95 33.73 4.31 -4.23
CA ASP A 95 32.78 3.46 -4.93
C ASP A 95 31.84 4.37 -5.73
N ILE A 96 32.12 4.53 -7.02
CA ILE A 96 31.37 5.40 -7.94
C ILE A 96 30.35 4.55 -8.70
N ARG A 97 29.07 4.91 -8.59
CA ARG A 97 27.96 4.18 -9.22
C ARG A 97 27.21 5.08 -10.20
N VAL A 98 27.55 4.95 -11.48
CA VAL A 98 26.90 5.63 -12.60
C VAL A 98 26.24 4.58 -13.49
N GLU A 99 24.91 4.56 -13.54
CA GLU A 99 24.18 3.64 -14.43
C GLU A 99 23.98 4.24 -15.83
N LYS A 100 23.78 5.56 -15.90
CA LYS A 100 23.40 6.30 -17.10
C LYS A 100 24.00 7.69 -17.09
N ASP A 101 24.39 8.18 -18.26
CA ASP A 101 24.69 9.60 -18.46
C ASP A 101 23.40 10.42 -18.38
N VAL A 102 23.51 11.71 -18.04
CA VAL A 102 22.33 12.59 -17.93
C VAL A 102 21.49 12.62 -19.20
N VAL A 103 22.10 12.51 -20.39
CA VAL A 103 21.36 12.46 -21.66
C VAL A 103 20.43 11.25 -21.74
N GLU A 104 20.90 10.08 -21.29
CA GLU A 104 20.12 8.84 -21.31
C GLU A 104 18.96 8.94 -20.30
N ILE A 105 19.22 9.56 -19.14
CA ILE A 105 18.18 9.83 -18.13
C ILE A 105 17.10 10.76 -18.70
N LEU A 106 17.49 11.81 -19.43
CA LEU A 106 16.54 12.72 -20.08
C LEU A 106 15.67 11.99 -21.12
N GLU A 107 16.27 11.16 -21.96
CA GLU A 107 15.57 10.37 -22.99
C GLU A 107 14.55 9.40 -22.36
N ASP A 108 14.93 8.70 -21.29
CA ASP A 108 14.03 7.82 -20.55
C ASP A 108 12.81 8.54 -19.99
N GLY A 109 12.99 9.81 -19.58
CA GLY A 109 11.90 10.67 -19.14
C GLY A 109 11.17 11.41 -20.26
N GLY A 110 11.42 11.06 -21.52
CA GLY A 110 10.74 11.61 -22.69
C GLY A 110 11.20 13.00 -23.11
N VAL A 111 12.42 13.42 -22.74
CA VAL A 111 13.02 14.69 -23.15
C VAL A 111 14.03 14.45 -24.27
N ASP A 112 13.77 15.01 -25.45
CA ASP A 112 14.67 14.94 -26.60
C ASP A 112 15.92 15.82 -26.38
N PRO A 113 17.14 15.27 -26.37
CA PRO A 113 18.39 16.01 -26.20
C PRO A 113 18.59 17.12 -27.24
N ARG A 114 18.03 16.98 -28.45
CA ARG A 114 18.07 18.01 -29.50
C ARG A 114 17.29 19.28 -29.14
N GLY A 115 16.40 19.17 -28.16
CA GLY A 115 15.67 20.30 -27.59
C GLY A 115 16.40 20.99 -26.43
N ILE A 116 17.59 20.54 -26.04
CA ILE A 116 18.41 21.18 -25.01
C ILE A 116 19.26 22.26 -25.67
N GLU A 117 19.01 23.51 -25.29
CA GLU A 117 19.71 24.67 -25.82
C GLU A 117 21.14 24.77 -25.29
N ALA A 118 21.32 24.55 -23.99
CA ALA A 118 22.63 24.66 -23.36
C ALA A 118 22.79 23.71 -22.18
N VAL A 119 24.03 23.24 -22.00
CA VAL A 119 24.52 22.66 -20.76
C VAL A 119 25.31 23.75 -20.03
N ILE A 120 24.96 23.99 -18.78
CA ILE A 120 25.69 24.89 -17.88
C ILE A 120 26.53 24.03 -16.97
N TRP A 121 27.84 24.18 -17.02
CA TRP A 121 28.72 23.68 -15.97
C TRP A 121 28.77 24.70 -14.85
N SER A 122 28.38 24.27 -13.65
CA SER A 122 28.62 25.05 -12.44
C SER A 122 30.12 25.30 -12.30
N HIS A 123 30.96 24.29 -12.54
CA HIS A 123 32.41 24.40 -12.62
C HIS A 123 33.04 23.15 -13.27
N TRP A 124 34.38 23.11 -13.34
CA TRP A 124 35.15 22.14 -14.13
C TRP A 124 35.52 20.82 -13.42
N HIS A 125 35.09 20.60 -12.17
CA HIS A 125 35.43 19.35 -11.49
C HIS A 125 34.77 18.15 -12.15
N TRP A 126 35.49 17.03 -12.13
CA TRP A 126 35.16 15.80 -12.84
C TRP A 126 33.76 15.26 -12.48
N ASP A 127 33.29 15.51 -11.26
CA ASP A 127 32.00 15.07 -10.74
C ASP A 127 30.83 16.00 -11.06
N HIS A 128 31.04 17.03 -11.88
CA HIS A 128 30.00 17.93 -12.39
C HIS A 128 29.92 17.97 -13.92
N ILE A 129 31.04 17.70 -14.60
CA ILE A 129 31.16 17.97 -16.03
C ILE A 129 30.55 16.88 -16.93
N GLY A 130 30.37 15.65 -16.43
CA GLY A 130 29.82 14.51 -17.15
C GLY A 130 30.39 14.32 -18.57
N ASN A 131 29.52 14.00 -19.53
CA ASN A 131 29.88 13.80 -20.94
C ASN A 131 29.12 14.79 -21.86
N PRO A 132 29.66 15.98 -22.17
CA PRO A 132 29.01 16.93 -23.06
C PRO A 132 28.86 16.44 -24.50
N GLN A 133 29.72 15.51 -24.93
CA GLN A 133 29.72 14.97 -26.31
C GLN A 133 28.48 14.11 -26.58
N SER A 134 27.78 13.68 -25.53
CA SER A 134 26.51 12.97 -25.66
C SER A 134 25.35 13.89 -26.08
N PHE A 135 25.53 15.21 -26.03
CA PHE A 135 24.58 16.20 -26.55
C PHE A 135 24.97 16.64 -27.97
N PRO A 136 23.98 17.03 -28.82
CA PRO A 136 24.25 17.56 -30.16
C PRO A 136 25.21 18.76 -30.14
N GLU A 137 25.99 18.94 -31.21
CA GLU A 137 26.91 20.08 -31.37
C GLU A 137 26.20 21.45 -31.34
N THR A 138 24.88 21.48 -31.57
CA THR A 138 24.04 22.68 -31.45
C THR A 138 23.77 23.11 -30.01
N THR A 139 24.09 22.27 -29.01
CA THR A 139 23.92 22.59 -27.60
C THR A 139 25.12 23.41 -27.10
N ASP A 140 24.86 24.64 -26.67
CA ASP A 140 25.86 25.53 -26.08
C ASP A 140 26.47 24.90 -24.83
N LEU A 141 27.76 25.14 -24.58
CA LEU A 141 28.40 24.87 -23.30
C LEU A 141 28.65 26.19 -22.58
N ILE A 142 28.02 26.38 -21.42
CA ILE A 142 28.09 27.60 -20.64
C ILE A 142 28.98 27.41 -19.42
N VAL A 143 29.89 28.37 -19.20
CA VAL A 143 30.85 28.39 -18.11
C VAL A 143 30.93 29.78 -17.46
N GLY A 144 31.41 29.85 -16.23
CA GLY A 144 31.57 31.11 -15.51
C GLY A 144 32.87 31.85 -15.83
N PRO A 145 33.06 33.05 -15.24
CA PRO A 145 34.16 33.96 -15.54
C PRO A 145 35.54 33.38 -15.24
N GLY A 146 36.49 33.60 -16.15
CA GLY A 146 37.88 33.16 -16.03
C GLY A 146 38.09 31.70 -16.41
N PHE A 147 37.04 30.94 -16.74
CA PHE A 147 37.15 29.55 -17.15
C PHE A 147 38.00 29.41 -18.40
N LYS A 148 37.77 30.23 -19.43
CA LYS A 148 38.48 30.06 -20.71
C LYS A 148 39.98 30.29 -20.55
N GLU A 149 40.34 31.31 -19.76
CA GLU A 149 41.73 31.60 -19.45
C GLU A 149 42.38 30.50 -18.61
N ALA A 150 41.64 29.91 -17.66
CA ALA A 150 42.19 28.92 -16.74
C ALA A 150 42.24 27.49 -17.31
N MET A 151 41.31 27.12 -18.20
CA MET A 151 41.10 25.73 -18.60
C MET A 151 41.47 25.42 -20.06
N LEU A 152 41.64 26.45 -20.92
CA LEU A 152 41.94 26.25 -22.33
C LEU A 152 43.43 26.45 -22.67
N PRO A 153 43.98 25.67 -23.62
CA PRO A 153 43.32 24.55 -24.30
C PRO A 153 43.15 23.35 -23.35
N GLY A 154 42.16 22.49 -23.63
CA GLY A 154 41.99 21.22 -22.92
C GLY A 154 43.03 20.16 -23.32
N ALA A 155 42.96 18.98 -22.69
CA ALA A 155 43.75 17.82 -23.13
C ALA A 155 43.26 17.31 -24.50
N PRO A 156 44.15 16.86 -25.41
CA PRO A 156 45.59 16.61 -25.19
C PRO A 156 46.49 17.82 -25.45
N ALA A 157 46.01 18.94 -26.01
CA ALA A 157 46.84 20.12 -26.27
C ALA A 157 47.48 20.70 -24.99
N ASN A 158 46.78 20.61 -23.86
CA ASN A 158 47.34 20.77 -22.52
C ASN A 158 47.11 19.47 -21.71
N PRO A 159 48.11 18.58 -21.57
CA PRO A 159 47.98 17.34 -20.81
C PRO A 159 47.63 17.54 -19.33
N GLU A 160 47.94 18.70 -18.76
CA GLU A 160 47.64 19.03 -17.36
C GLU A 160 46.22 19.57 -17.16
N SER A 161 45.49 19.87 -18.24
CA SER A 161 44.12 20.36 -18.14
C SER A 161 43.18 19.26 -17.63
N PRO A 162 42.32 19.56 -16.65
CA PRO A 162 41.36 18.59 -16.14
C PRO A 162 40.25 18.28 -17.16
N ILE A 163 40.03 19.17 -18.14
CA ILE A 163 39.03 19.03 -19.21
C ILE A 163 39.69 18.61 -20.54
N GLN A 164 38.88 18.15 -21.50
CA GLN A 164 39.33 17.78 -22.83
C GLN A 164 38.92 18.81 -23.89
N GLU A 165 39.70 18.89 -24.98
CA GLU A 165 39.32 19.73 -26.13
C GLU A 165 37.98 19.28 -26.74
N SER A 166 37.71 17.98 -26.73
CA SER A 166 36.47 17.38 -27.22
C SER A 166 35.24 17.75 -26.41
N ASP A 167 35.39 18.24 -25.18
CA ASP A 167 34.26 18.68 -24.36
C ASP A 167 33.60 19.95 -24.93
N TYR A 168 34.38 20.79 -25.61
CA TYR A 168 33.93 22.06 -26.20
C TYR A 168 34.15 22.16 -27.72
N ALA A 169 34.77 21.17 -28.34
CA ALA A 169 34.96 21.15 -29.79
C ALA A 169 33.61 21.19 -30.54
N ASN A 170 33.59 21.90 -31.66
CA ASN A 170 32.45 22.05 -32.58
C ASN A 170 31.15 22.62 -31.98
N ARG A 171 31.17 23.10 -30.74
CA ARG A 171 30.03 23.78 -30.09
C ARG A 171 30.41 25.19 -29.66
N ASN A 172 29.39 26.00 -29.38
CA ASN A 172 29.61 27.34 -28.86
C ASN A 172 29.91 27.28 -27.35
N LEU A 173 31.18 27.49 -26.99
CA LEU A 173 31.62 27.66 -25.61
C LEU A 173 31.42 29.11 -25.17
N ARG A 174 30.41 29.34 -24.32
CA ARG A 174 29.98 30.67 -23.88
C ARG A 174 30.40 30.91 -22.43
N GLU A 175 31.32 31.85 -22.24
CA GLU A 175 31.72 32.32 -20.92
C GLU A 175 30.84 33.50 -20.52
N ILE A 176 30.17 33.40 -19.38
CA ILE A 176 29.28 34.45 -18.88
C ILE A 176 30.09 35.54 -18.21
N THR A 177 29.77 36.79 -18.55
CA THR A 177 30.26 37.97 -17.85
C THR A 177 29.12 38.57 -17.01
N PHE A 178 29.48 39.15 -15.87
CA PHE A 178 28.52 39.79 -14.96
C PHE A 178 28.48 41.31 -15.14
N ASP A 179 28.62 41.75 -16.38
CA ASP A 179 28.51 43.13 -16.84
C ASP A 179 27.45 43.26 -17.96
N GLY A 180 27.02 44.50 -18.23
CA GLY A 180 26.04 44.80 -19.28
C GLY A 180 24.57 44.75 -18.84
N PRO A 181 23.63 44.76 -19.80
CA PRO A 181 22.22 45.08 -19.53
C PRO A 181 21.42 43.98 -18.80
N ARG A 182 21.95 42.75 -18.76
CA ARG A 182 21.34 41.61 -18.04
C ARG A 182 22.04 41.31 -16.71
N ALA A 183 23.07 42.08 -16.38
CA ALA A 183 23.78 41.95 -15.11
C ALA A 183 23.05 42.72 -14.01
N LEU A 184 22.94 42.10 -12.84
CA LEU A 184 22.36 42.67 -11.63
C LEU A 184 23.09 42.12 -10.39
N LYS A 185 22.57 42.46 -9.21
CA LYS A 185 23.06 41.92 -7.95
C LYS A 185 21.91 41.30 -7.17
N ILE A 186 22.09 40.08 -6.67
CA ILE A 186 21.12 39.37 -5.82
C ILE A 186 21.82 39.05 -4.50
N GLY A 187 21.49 39.81 -3.46
CA GLY A 187 22.28 39.81 -2.22
C GLY A 187 23.71 40.28 -2.50
N SER A 188 24.68 39.49 -2.08
CA SER A 188 26.09 39.71 -2.37
C SER A 188 26.56 39.14 -3.72
N PHE A 189 25.77 38.28 -4.37
CA PHE A 189 26.13 37.67 -5.66
C PHE A 189 25.99 38.67 -6.83
N PRO A 190 27.03 38.87 -7.65
CA PRO A 190 26.85 39.26 -9.05
C PRO A 190 25.96 38.23 -9.76
N ALA A 191 24.98 38.71 -10.51
CA ALA A 191 23.98 37.86 -11.14
C ALA A 191 23.78 38.23 -12.61
N TYR A 192 23.39 37.25 -13.41
CA TYR A 192 23.08 37.41 -14.82
C TYR A 192 21.70 36.78 -15.11
N ASP A 193 20.76 37.58 -15.59
CA ASP A 193 19.44 37.10 -16.00
C ASP A 193 19.54 36.38 -17.36
N TYR A 194 19.43 35.05 -17.34
CA TYR A 194 19.68 34.24 -18.53
C TYR A 194 18.64 34.47 -19.63
N PHE A 195 17.36 34.57 -19.25
CA PHE A 195 16.25 34.77 -20.17
C PHE A 195 15.89 36.26 -20.35
N GLY A 196 16.26 37.13 -19.39
CA GLY A 196 15.96 38.56 -19.41
C GLY A 196 14.56 38.90 -18.90
N ASP A 197 13.85 37.95 -18.30
CA ASP A 197 12.49 38.09 -17.76
C ASP A 197 12.40 37.78 -16.26
N GLY A 198 13.55 37.54 -15.63
CA GLY A 198 13.69 37.26 -14.22
C GLY A 198 13.25 35.87 -13.77
N SER A 199 13.13 34.91 -14.70
CA SER A 199 12.76 33.52 -14.41
C SER A 199 13.95 32.62 -14.00
N PHE A 200 15.17 32.91 -14.48
CA PHE A 200 16.38 32.14 -14.14
C PHE A 200 17.64 33.03 -14.17
N TYR A 201 18.42 32.97 -13.10
CA TYR A 201 19.66 33.71 -12.95
C TYR A 201 20.85 32.78 -12.78
N LEU A 202 21.97 33.14 -13.40
CA LEU A 202 23.29 32.60 -13.04
C LEU A 202 23.92 33.55 -12.01
N LEU A 203 24.56 33.00 -10.99
CA LEU A 203 25.21 33.75 -9.92
C LEU A 203 26.72 33.47 -9.91
N ASP A 204 27.52 34.52 -9.83
CA ASP A 204 28.98 34.38 -9.68
C ASP A 204 29.33 33.94 -8.27
N SER A 205 29.91 32.76 -8.11
CA SER A 205 30.14 32.12 -6.81
C SER A 205 31.60 31.69 -6.65
N PRO A 206 32.54 32.64 -6.61
CA PRO A 206 33.97 32.37 -6.72
C PRO A 206 34.55 31.73 -5.45
N GLY A 207 35.74 31.17 -5.59
CA GLY A 207 36.54 30.64 -4.48
C GLY A 207 36.71 29.12 -4.52
N HIS A 208 35.64 28.36 -4.71
CA HIS A 208 35.74 26.90 -4.81
C HIS A 208 36.51 26.47 -6.06
N ALA A 209 36.11 26.97 -7.23
CA ALA A 209 36.77 26.74 -8.50
C ALA A 209 36.71 28.03 -9.35
N VAL A 210 37.68 28.20 -10.26
CA VAL A 210 37.63 29.30 -11.24
C VAL A 210 36.39 29.16 -12.11
N GLY A 211 35.61 30.23 -12.23
CA GLY A 211 34.37 30.25 -12.99
C GLY A 211 33.20 29.51 -12.33
N HIS A 212 33.22 29.30 -11.00
CA HIS A 212 32.13 28.61 -10.31
C HIS A 212 30.82 29.41 -10.33
N LEU A 213 29.73 28.76 -10.73
CA LEU A 213 28.39 29.33 -10.87
C LEU A 213 27.37 28.61 -9.98
N CYS A 214 26.44 29.38 -9.40
CA CYS A 214 25.16 28.86 -8.92
C CYS A 214 24.03 29.24 -9.88
N GLY A 215 22.97 28.43 -9.92
CA GLY A 215 21.70 28.78 -10.55
C GLY A 215 20.67 29.27 -9.53
N LEU A 216 19.86 30.27 -9.87
CA LEU A 216 18.70 30.68 -9.07
C LEU A 216 17.45 30.70 -9.95
N ALA A 217 16.59 29.72 -9.77
CA ALA A 217 15.43 29.45 -10.62
C ALA A 217 14.13 29.85 -9.92
N ARG A 218 13.35 30.75 -10.53
CA ARG A 218 12.02 31.10 -10.01
C ARG A 218 11.04 29.98 -10.34
N THR A 219 10.48 29.34 -9.32
CA THR A 219 9.54 28.21 -9.46
C THR A 219 8.08 28.61 -9.48
N THR A 220 7.69 29.69 -8.79
CA THR A 220 6.33 30.23 -8.79
C THR A 220 6.35 31.76 -8.82
N THR A 221 5.24 32.38 -9.22
CA THR A 221 5.04 33.84 -9.20
C THR A 221 3.86 34.29 -8.34
N SER A 222 2.98 33.36 -7.94
CA SER A 222 1.76 33.62 -7.15
C SER A 222 1.51 32.50 -6.13
N PRO A 223 1.02 32.79 -4.91
CA PRO A 223 0.74 34.12 -4.36
C PRO A 223 2.00 34.90 -3.95
N THR A 224 3.15 34.21 -3.87
CA THR A 224 4.48 34.78 -3.66
C THR A 224 5.46 34.09 -4.61
N SER A 225 6.51 34.80 -5.00
CA SER A 225 7.57 34.20 -5.82
C SER A 225 8.43 33.27 -4.98
N THR A 226 8.59 32.03 -5.43
CA THR A 226 9.49 31.05 -4.80
C THR A 226 10.65 30.73 -5.73
N PHE A 227 11.78 30.33 -5.16
CA PHE A 227 12.99 30.03 -5.90
C PHE A 227 13.64 28.74 -5.41
N VAL A 228 14.33 28.05 -6.32
CA VAL A 228 15.27 26.98 -6.01
C VAL A 228 16.67 27.45 -6.40
N LEU A 229 17.62 27.32 -5.48
CA LEU A 229 19.04 27.57 -5.75
C LEU A 229 19.74 26.25 -6.07
N LEU A 230 20.42 26.22 -7.21
CA LEU A 230 21.22 25.11 -7.74
C LEU A 230 22.69 25.40 -7.41
N GLY A 231 23.19 24.80 -6.34
CA GLY A 231 24.40 25.29 -5.67
C GLY A 231 25.74 24.80 -6.23
N GLY A 232 25.76 23.70 -6.99
CA GLY A 232 27.03 23.03 -7.32
C GLY A 232 27.84 22.78 -6.04
N ASP A 233 29.11 23.15 -6.10
CA ASP A 233 30.09 23.10 -5.00
C ASP A 233 30.39 24.47 -4.39
N VAL A 234 29.41 25.38 -4.40
CA VAL A 234 29.46 26.58 -3.54
C VAL A 234 29.74 26.17 -2.08
N CYS A 235 29.27 24.97 -1.71
CA CYS A 235 29.80 24.15 -0.63
C CYS A 235 29.37 22.68 -0.82
N HIS A 236 30.05 21.75 -0.13
CA HIS A 236 29.84 20.31 -0.30
C HIS A 236 28.81 19.70 0.68
N TYR A 237 28.33 20.46 1.66
CA TYR A 237 27.45 19.95 2.72
C TYR A 237 26.64 21.07 3.37
N ALA A 238 25.39 20.79 3.73
CA ALA A 238 24.48 21.77 4.34
C ALA A 238 25.00 22.37 5.66
N GLY A 239 25.76 21.59 6.44
CA GLY A 239 26.40 22.08 7.67
C GLY A 239 27.48 23.15 7.44
N ILE A 240 27.93 23.39 6.19
CA ILE A 240 28.90 24.44 5.87
C ILE A 240 28.25 25.83 5.84
N PHE A 241 26.96 25.91 5.48
CA PHE A 241 26.24 27.18 5.45
C PHE A 241 25.15 27.29 6.51
N ARG A 242 24.88 26.22 7.27
CA ARG A 242 23.88 26.19 8.34
C ARG A 242 24.46 25.74 9.69
N PRO A 243 23.99 26.31 10.82
CA PRO A 243 23.16 27.53 10.90
C PRO A 243 23.95 28.78 10.49
N SER A 244 23.31 29.95 10.54
CA SER A 244 23.96 31.25 10.33
C SER A 244 23.46 32.28 11.35
N PRO A 245 24.13 33.43 11.51
CA PRO A 245 23.63 34.51 12.38
C PRO A 245 22.22 34.99 12.03
N GLN A 246 21.84 34.98 10.75
CA GLN A 246 20.52 35.38 10.25
C GLN A 246 19.49 34.24 10.34
N LEU A 247 19.94 32.99 10.38
CA LEU A 247 19.12 31.78 10.50
C LEU A 247 19.71 30.86 11.58
N PRO A 248 19.55 31.19 12.87
CA PRO A 248 20.05 30.37 13.96
C PRO A 248 19.28 29.04 14.05
N ILE A 249 19.88 28.06 14.73
CA ILE A 249 19.21 26.79 15.02
C ILE A 249 17.91 27.06 15.82
N PRO A 250 16.75 26.50 15.41
CA PRO A 250 15.50 26.75 16.12
C PRO A 250 15.49 26.02 17.47
N ALA A 251 14.65 26.51 18.39
CA ALA A 251 14.48 25.89 19.70
C ALA A 251 13.98 24.44 19.62
N SER A 252 13.24 24.10 18.57
CA SER A 252 12.74 22.76 18.30
C SER A 252 12.62 22.52 16.79
N ILE A 253 12.90 21.29 16.35
CA ILE A 253 12.84 20.84 14.96
C ILE A 253 11.89 19.64 14.89
N ALA A 254 10.80 19.78 14.14
CA ALA A 254 9.78 18.75 13.96
C ALA A 254 9.47 18.56 12.46
N PRO A 255 9.42 17.32 11.96
CA PRO A 255 9.70 16.06 12.67
C PRO A 255 11.18 15.93 13.07
N HIS A 256 11.48 15.02 13.99
CA HIS A 256 12.87 14.79 14.43
C HIS A 256 13.76 14.37 13.23
N PRO A 257 14.94 14.99 13.02
CA PRO A 257 15.72 14.78 11.81
C PRO A 257 16.36 13.38 11.74
N CYS A 258 16.66 12.73 12.87
CA CYS A 258 17.18 11.36 12.89
C CYS A 258 16.04 10.34 12.70
N PRO A 259 16.04 9.53 11.62
CA PRO A 259 14.99 8.54 11.34
C PRO A 259 14.89 7.43 12.40
N SER A 260 15.97 7.16 13.13
CA SER A 260 15.99 6.17 14.19
C SER A 260 15.39 6.67 15.51
N SER A 261 15.14 7.98 15.63
CA SER A 261 14.72 8.59 16.88
C SER A 261 13.22 8.44 17.08
N LEU A 262 12.82 8.02 18.28
CA LEU A 262 11.41 7.92 18.68
C LEU A 262 10.87 9.24 19.25
N LEU A 263 11.71 10.28 19.34
CA LEU A 263 11.28 11.59 19.83
C LEU A 263 10.51 12.34 18.73
N PRO A 264 9.41 13.05 19.06
CA PRO A 264 8.59 13.75 18.07
C PRO A 264 9.30 14.97 17.44
N ALA A 265 10.24 15.57 18.17
CA ALA A 265 11.00 16.72 17.75
C ALA A 265 12.38 16.71 18.42
N LEU A 266 13.39 17.27 17.74
CA LEU A 266 14.70 17.54 18.32
C LEU A 266 14.69 18.92 18.97
N CYS A 267 15.09 19.00 20.24
CA CYS A 267 15.32 20.25 20.95
C CYS A 267 16.84 20.43 21.15
N PRO A 268 17.57 20.96 20.15
CA PRO A 268 19.03 20.87 20.11
C PRO A 268 19.70 21.74 21.20
N GLY A 269 19.11 22.89 21.53
CA GLY A 269 19.41 23.75 22.67
C GLY A 269 20.86 23.70 23.19
N HIS A 270 21.01 23.36 24.48
CA HIS A 270 22.29 23.36 25.17
C HIS A 270 23.32 22.39 24.55
N ALA A 271 22.87 21.24 24.02
CA ALA A 271 23.77 20.25 23.43
C ALA A 271 24.45 20.78 22.16
N TRP A 272 23.74 21.56 21.33
CA TRP A 272 24.32 22.23 20.18
C TRP A 272 25.34 23.29 20.60
N GLU A 273 25.02 24.13 21.60
CA GLU A 273 25.97 25.13 22.10
C GLU A 273 27.23 24.49 22.70
N GLU A 274 27.09 23.34 23.36
CA GLU A 274 28.22 22.56 23.87
C GLU A 274 29.10 22.05 22.73
N LEU A 275 28.50 21.46 21.68
CA LEU A 275 29.22 20.99 20.50
C LEU A 275 30.02 22.13 19.85
N GLN A 276 29.37 23.26 19.56
CA GLN A 276 30.03 24.40 18.91
C GLN A 276 31.14 24.98 19.79
N ARG A 277 30.89 25.22 21.09
CA ARG A 277 31.92 25.74 22.01
C ARG A 277 33.13 24.82 22.11
N SER A 278 32.92 23.50 22.15
CA SER A 278 34.03 22.54 22.21
C SER A 278 34.94 22.59 20.98
N ARG A 279 34.45 23.16 19.88
CA ARG A 279 35.13 23.29 18.58
C ARG A 279 35.58 24.73 18.28
N GLY A 280 35.42 25.65 19.25
CA GLY A 280 35.80 27.06 19.09
C GLY A 280 34.81 27.90 18.29
N HIS A 281 33.61 27.40 18.02
CA HIS A 281 32.55 28.09 17.27
C HIS A 281 31.49 28.69 18.22
N ALA A 282 30.86 29.78 17.81
CA ALA A 282 29.64 30.28 18.43
C ALA A 282 28.42 29.42 18.03
N ALA A 283 27.36 29.46 18.83
CA ALA A 283 26.15 28.68 18.59
C ALA A 283 25.43 29.04 17.27
N THR A 284 25.68 30.24 16.75
CA THR A 284 25.12 30.76 15.50
C THR A 284 26.01 30.53 14.28
N ASP A 285 27.24 30.06 14.47
CA ASP A 285 28.14 29.77 13.37
C ASP A 285 27.72 28.48 12.68
N ALA A 286 28.10 28.34 11.41
CA ALA A 286 27.89 27.10 10.67
C ALA A 286 28.57 25.92 11.38
N LEU A 287 28.09 24.71 11.11
CA LEU A 287 28.69 23.50 11.66
C LEU A 287 30.15 23.36 11.20
N TYR A 288 30.46 23.73 9.96
CA TYR A 288 31.79 23.61 9.37
C TYR A 288 32.18 24.86 8.55
N ASP A 289 33.49 25.09 8.43
CA ASP A 289 34.12 25.92 7.42
C ASP A 289 34.63 25.05 6.26
N MET A 290 34.73 25.63 5.07
CA MET A 290 35.37 24.98 3.93
C MET A 290 36.89 24.96 4.07
N THR A 291 37.50 23.83 3.71
CA THR A 291 38.96 23.65 3.69
C THR A 291 39.48 23.17 2.34
N PHE A 292 38.60 23.07 1.34
CA PHE A 292 38.91 22.66 -0.01
C PHE A 292 38.33 23.64 -1.03
N GLY A 293 39.15 24.02 -2.02
CA GLY A 293 38.81 24.95 -3.08
C GLY A 293 40.06 25.68 -3.59
N HIS A 294 39.90 26.42 -4.68
CA HIS A 294 40.94 27.20 -5.34
C HIS A 294 41.44 28.38 -4.47
N ASP A 295 40.53 29.12 -3.84
CA ASP A 295 40.78 30.21 -2.90
C ASP A 295 39.83 30.03 -1.70
N ILE A 296 40.32 29.35 -0.67
CA ILE A 296 39.53 28.96 0.52
C ILE A 296 38.97 30.18 1.29
N PRO A 297 39.75 31.26 1.57
CA PRO A 297 39.19 32.48 2.15
C PRO A 297 38.05 33.09 1.35
N LEU A 298 38.19 33.16 0.02
CA LEU A 298 37.12 33.65 -0.84
C LEU A 298 35.92 32.71 -0.86
N ALA A 299 36.16 31.40 -0.87
CA ALA A 299 35.08 30.41 -0.88
C ALA A 299 34.23 30.48 0.41
N ASN A 300 34.86 30.62 1.58
CA ASN A 300 34.14 30.84 2.84
C ASN A 300 33.39 32.19 2.86
N LYS A 301 33.93 33.22 2.20
CA LYS A 301 33.20 34.48 1.99
C LYS A 301 31.99 34.31 1.06
N THR A 302 32.09 33.50 0.01
CA THR A 302 30.98 33.18 -0.88
C THR A 302 29.91 32.35 -0.16
N VAL A 303 30.30 31.46 0.76
CA VAL A 303 29.35 30.77 1.65
C VAL A 303 28.54 31.76 2.49
N SER A 304 29.14 32.86 2.96
CA SER A 304 28.36 33.89 3.67
C SER A 304 27.36 34.60 2.75
N TRP A 305 27.60 34.67 1.44
CA TRP A 305 26.62 35.18 0.47
C TRP A 305 25.47 34.19 0.29
N LEU A 306 25.77 32.88 0.27
CA LEU A 306 24.74 31.83 0.23
C LEU A 306 23.81 31.90 1.45
N GLN A 307 24.36 32.17 2.63
CA GLN A 307 23.58 32.36 3.87
C GLN A 307 22.58 33.52 3.77
N GLU A 308 22.88 34.57 3.01
CA GLU A 308 21.94 35.68 2.77
C GLU A 308 20.68 35.21 2.04
N LEU A 309 20.80 34.21 1.14
CA LEU A 309 19.67 33.64 0.41
C LEU A 309 18.99 32.51 1.18
N ASP A 310 19.74 31.66 1.87
CA ASP A 310 19.21 30.52 2.64
C ASP A 310 18.28 30.96 3.79
N CYS A 311 18.54 32.13 4.38
CA CYS A 311 17.67 32.68 5.42
C CYS A 311 16.30 33.15 4.90
N ILE A 312 16.10 33.20 3.58
CA ILE A 312 14.81 33.55 2.95
C ILE A 312 13.94 32.29 2.87
N GLU A 313 12.73 32.34 3.42
CA GLU A 313 11.79 31.21 3.41
C GLU A 313 11.33 30.82 2.01
N ASP A 314 11.34 31.78 1.07
CA ASP A 314 10.98 31.61 -0.34
C ASP A 314 12.11 31.04 -1.21
N VAL A 315 13.26 30.71 -0.64
CA VAL A 315 14.39 30.11 -1.36
C VAL A 315 14.67 28.71 -0.81
N PHE A 316 14.66 27.72 -1.68
CA PHE A 316 15.09 26.36 -1.37
C PHE A 316 16.49 26.11 -1.94
N VAL A 317 17.48 26.05 -1.04
CA VAL A 317 18.88 25.80 -1.40
C VAL A 317 19.16 24.31 -1.51
N ILE A 318 19.66 23.88 -2.67
CA ILE A 318 20.12 22.52 -2.95
C ILE A 318 21.58 22.59 -3.43
N VAL A 319 22.48 21.90 -2.74
CA VAL A 319 23.89 21.73 -3.16
C VAL A 319 24.11 20.34 -3.72
N ALA A 320 25.12 20.17 -4.57
CA ALA A 320 25.24 18.98 -5.43
C ALA A 320 25.33 17.66 -4.65
N HIS A 321 26.01 17.68 -3.52
CA HIS A 321 26.29 16.50 -2.70
C HIS A 321 25.37 16.34 -1.48
N ASP A 322 24.23 17.03 -1.45
CA ASP A 322 23.31 16.94 -0.32
C ASP A 322 22.49 15.64 -0.35
N GLY A 323 23.02 14.58 0.29
CA GLY A 323 22.32 13.30 0.44
C GLY A 323 20.95 13.43 1.12
N THR A 324 20.73 14.48 1.93
CA THR A 324 19.45 14.71 2.59
C THR A 324 18.32 14.98 1.59
N VAL A 325 18.62 15.64 0.48
CA VAL A 325 17.67 15.92 -0.60
C VAL A 325 17.28 14.63 -1.33
N ARG A 326 18.24 13.71 -1.55
CA ARG A 326 17.98 12.38 -2.16
C ARG A 326 17.09 11.52 -1.24
N ASP A 327 17.39 11.51 0.06
CA ASP A 327 16.87 10.50 0.98
C ASP A 327 15.55 10.88 1.66
N SER A 328 15.11 12.14 1.56
CA SER A 328 13.91 12.65 2.24
C SER A 328 12.68 12.78 1.34
N GLY A 329 12.60 12.00 0.27
CA GLY A 329 11.39 11.90 -0.56
C GLY A 329 11.16 13.09 -1.51
N VAL A 330 12.18 13.92 -1.75
CA VAL A 330 12.14 14.94 -2.81
C VAL A 330 12.04 14.22 -4.16
N PRO A 331 11.05 14.56 -4.99
CA PRO A 331 10.83 13.86 -6.23
C PRO A 331 11.99 14.09 -7.19
N GLN A 332 12.49 13.00 -7.77
CA GLN A 332 13.51 13.02 -8.83
C GLN A 332 12.84 13.09 -10.20
N PHE A 333 13.61 13.50 -11.22
CA PHE A 333 13.20 13.53 -12.62
C PHE A 333 12.52 12.20 -13.01
N PRO A 334 11.37 12.23 -13.73
CA PRO A 334 10.83 13.35 -14.52
C PRO A 334 9.93 14.34 -13.76
N ARG A 335 9.79 14.21 -12.43
CA ARG A 335 8.89 15.06 -11.63
C ARG A 335 9.50 16.44 -11.35
N SER A 336 8.62 17.43 -11.19
CA SER A 336 8.97 18.83 -10.96
C SER A 336 9.16 19.16 -9.47
N LEU A 337 10.07 20.09 -9.19
CA LEU A 337 10.30 20.69 -7.88
C LEU A 337 9.43 21.92 -7.61
N ASN A 338 8.65 22.42 -8.57
CA ASN A 338 8.03 23.75 -8.46
C ASN A 338 7.08 23.94 -7.26
N ASP A 339 6.46 22.87 -6.77
CA ASP A 339 5.53 22.92 -5.63
C ASP A 339 6.22 22.72 -4.28
N TRP A 340 7.56 22.81 -4.22
CA TRP A 340 8.36 22.49 -3.03
C TRP A 340 7.90 23.22 -1.77
N LYS A 341 7.51 24.50 -1.89
CA LYS A 341 7.09 25.30 -0.74
C LYS A 341 5.74 24.83 -0.20
N ALA A 342 4.78 24.57 -1.09
CA ALA A 342 3.46 24.06 -0.72
C ALA A 342 3.53 22.65 -0.13
N LYS A 343 4.50 21.84 -0.58
CA LYS A 343 4.77 20.50 -0.08
C LYS A 343 5.64 20.45 1.18
N GLY A 344 6.14 21.59 1.66
CA GLY A 344 6.95 21.69 2.88
C GLY A 344 8.40 21.25 2.75
N TRP A 345 8.87 20.80 1.57
CA TRP A 345 10.21 20.22 1.40
C TRP A 345 11.33 21.16 1.84
N GLY A 346 11.26 22.43 1.45
CA GLY A 346 12.30 23.41 1.81
C GLY A 346 12.35 23.72 3.31
N LYS A 347 11.23 23.59 4.03
CA LYS A 347 11.17 23.73 5.49
C LYS A 347 11.75 22.48 6.17
N ASP A 348 11.32 21.30 5.73
CA ASP A 348 11.69 20.03 6.36
C ASP A 348 13.18 19.72 6.15
N LEU A 349 13.72 20.04 4.98
CA LEU A 349 15.12 19.80 4.63
C LEU A 349 16.10 20.81 5.22
N ARG A 350 15.62 21.98 5.62
CA ARG A 350 16.46 23.07 6.15
C ARG A 350 17.38 22.61 7.28
N TRP A 351 16.85 21.79 8.17
CA TRP A 351 17.55 21.26 9.35
C TRP A 351 17.89 19.77 9.26
N ALA A 352 17.66 19.15 8.11
CA ALA A 352 17.76 17.70 7.98
C ALA A 352 19.21 17.16 7.98
N PHE A 353 20.21 18.03 7.77
CA PHE A 353 21.62 17.70 7.94
C PHE A 353 21.97 17.33 9.39
N LEU A 354 21.17 17.80 10.36
CA LEU A 354 21.35 17.41 11.77
C LEU A 354 21.09 15.92 12.00
N ARG A 355 20.49 15.19 11.03
CA ARG A 355 20.38 13.73 11.08
C ARG A 355 21.76 13.08 11.19
N ASP A 356 22.77 13.64 10.53
CA ASP A 356 24.11 13.06 10.47
C ASP A 356 24.86 13.20 11.80
N LEU A 357 24.32 14.02 12.71
CA LEU A 357 24.78 14.17 14.09
C LEU A 357 24.08 13.21 15.05
N GLU A 358 23.35 12.20 14.56
CA GLU A 358 22.63 11.23 15.38
C GLU A 358 23.51 10.60 16.46
N THR A 359 24.73 10.19 16.13
CA THR A 359 25.71 9.66 17.09
C THR A 359 25.94 10.64 18.24
N PHE A 360 26.12 11.92 17.94
CA PHE A 360 26.30 12.95 18.96
C PHE A 360 25.01 13.16 19.78
N TRP A 361 23.84 13.26 19.13
CA TRP A 361 22.56 13.39 19.82
C TRP A 361 22.29 12.25 20.79
N ARG A 362 22.67 11.02 20.42
CA ARG A 362 22.59 9.84 21.30
C ARG A 362 23.38 10.04 22.59
N THR A 363 24.62 10.55 22.50
CA THR A 363 25.44 10.82 23.70
C THR A 363 24.82 11.87 24.63
N LYS A 364 23.94 12.72 24.11
CA LYS A 364 23.25 13.78 24.85
C LYS A 364 21.82 13.41 25.25
N GLY A 365 21.38 12.17 24.97
CA GLY A 365 20.01 11.71 25.25
C GLY A 365 18.95 12.35 24.35
N LEU A 366 19.36 12.92 23.21
CA LEU A 366 18.51 13.62 22.24
C LEU A 366 18.22 12.77 20.98
N ALA A 367 18.74 11.54 20.90
CA ALA A 367 18.34 10.52 19.93
C ALA A 367 18.45 9.12 20.58
N LEU A 368 17.48 8.23 20.36
CA LEU A 368 17.39 6.94 21.06
C LEU A 368 18.05 5.77 20.29
N VAL A 369 18.66 4.82 21.02
CA VAL A 369 19.21 3.51 20.55
C VAL A 369 18.12 2.66 19.92
N MET A 370 18.51 1.66 19.09
CA MET A 370 17.63 0.53 18.74
C MET A 370 16.81 0.23 19.98
N SER A 371 15.48 0.31 19.85
CA SER A 371 14.64 0.08 21.01
C SER A 371 14.98 -1.30 21.57
N ALA A 372 14.80 -1.51 22.87
CA ALA A 372 15.05 -2.83 23.47
C ALA A 372 14.30 -3.94 22.70
N PHE A 373 13.16 -3.59 22.08
CA PHE A 373 12.42 -4.45 21.16
C PHE A 373 13.16 -4.77 19.86
N GLN A 374 13.77 -3.78 19.20
CA GLN A 374 14.57 -4.00 18.00
C GLN A 374 15.82 -4.83 18.30
N GLU A 375 16.48 -4.58 19.43
CA GLU A 375 17.64 -5.36 19.87
C GLU A 375 17.24 -6.82 20.14
N ALA A 376 16.10 -7.04 20.82
CA ALA A 376 15.57 -8.37 21.08
C ALA A 376 15.14 -9.14 19.81
N ASN A 377 15.04 -8.45 18.67
CA ASN A 377 14.65 -9.05 17.38
C ASN A 377 15.78 -9.06 16.35
N LYS A 378 16.99 -8.61 16.68
CA LYS A 378 18.08 -8.42 15.70
C LYS A 378 18.42 -9.69 14.90
N ASP A 379 18.29 -10.86 15.51
CA ASP A 379 18.60 -12.17 14.91
C ASP A 379 17.39 -12.82 14.21
N LEU A 380 16.24 -12.14 14.18
CA LEU A 380 15.05 -12.54 13.44
C LEU A 380 15.04 -11.88 12.07
N ASP A 381 14.50 -12.56 11.06
CA ASP A 381 14.37 -11.99 9.71
C ASP A 381 13.40 -10.79 9.71
N TYR A 382 12.32 -10.89 10.50
CA TYR A 382 11.26 -9.90 10.56
C TYR A 382 10.77 -9.66 12.00
N ASP A 383 10.21 -8.49 12.25
CA ASP A 383 9.47 -8.22 13.48
C ASP A 383 8.03 -8.76 13.36
N VAL A 384 7.43 -8.64 12.17
CA VAL A 384 6.11 -9.20 11.87
C VAL A 384 6.08 -9.86 10.50
N LEU A 385 5.53 -11.09 10.44
CA LEU A 385 5.12 -11.71 9.19
C LEU A 385 3.61 -11.68 9.04
N VAL A 386 3.14 -11.21 7.89
CA VAL A 386 1.72 -11.25 7.52
C VAL A 386 1.52 -12.39 6.52
N ILE A 387 0.58 -13.29 6.76
CA ILE A 387 0.30 -14.40 5.84
C ILE A 387 -0.98 -14.08 5.06
N GLY A 388 -0.84 -13.87 3.76
CA GLY A 388 -1.90 -13.47 2.83
C GLY A 388 -1.79 -12.00 2.40
N ALA A 389 -2.03 -11.74 1.11
CA ALA A 389 -2.06 -10.41 0.50
C ALA A 389 -3.47 -10.08 -0.05
N GLY A 390 -4.51 -10.52 0.67
CA GLY A 390 -5.87 -10.00 0.52
C GLY A 390 -6.06 -8.66 1.23
N LEU A 391 -7.30 -8.16 1.28
CA LEU A 391 -7.63 -6.87 1.92
C LEU A 391 -7.11 -6.77 3.37
N SER A 392 -7.24 -7.83 4.17
CA SER A 392 -6.73 -7.86 5.55
C SER A 392 -5.21 -7.73 5.60
N GLY A 393 -4.50 -8.48 4.75
CA GLY A 393 -3.04 -8.45 4.72
C GLY A 393 -2.48 -7.13 4.22
N ILE A 394 -3.14 -6.52 3.23
CA ILE A 394 -2.80 -5.18 2.70
C ILE A 394 -2.94 -4.13 3.81
N TYR A 395 -4.08 -4.12 4.50
CA TYR A 395 -4.33 -3.17 5.59
C TYR A 395 -3.33 -3.34 6.73
N SER A 396 -3.10 -4.58 7.19
CA SER A 396 -2.10 -4.87 8.22
C SER A 396 -0.69 -4.46 7.79
N LEU A 397 -0.27 -4.82 6.56
CA LEU A 397 1.07 -4.51 6.06
C LEU A 397 1.31 -3.00 5.98
N HIS A 398 0.32 -2.23 5.51
CA HIS A 398 0.41 -0.78 5.42
C HIS A 398 0.69 -0.15 6.79
N HIS A 399 -0.18 -0.39 7.77
CA HIS A 399 -0.03 0.24 9.08
C HIS A 399 1.12 -0.31 9.92
N LEU A 400 1.44 -1.61 9.84
CA LEU A 400 2.62 -2.15 10.52
C LEU A 400 3.93 -1.56 9.99
N ARG A 401 3.98 -1.18 8.71
CA ARG A 401 5.14 -0.47 8.14
C ARG A 401 5.24 0.97 8.63
N GLU A 402 4.11 1.66 8.85
CA GLU A 402 4.10 3.00 9.44
C GLU A 402 4.68 3.01 10.86
N LEU A 403 4.64 1.86 11.56
CA LEU A 403 5.31 1.66 12.84
C LEU A 403 6.84 1.49 12.74
N GLY A 404 7.44 1.55 11.54
CA GLY A 404 8.89 1.36 11.36
C GLY A 404 9.38 -0.07 11.64
N LEU A 405 8.48 -1.05 11.66
CA LEU A 405 8.81 -2.46 11.87
C LEU A 405 9.36 -3.11 10.59
N ARG A 406 10.21 -4.13 10.73
CA ARG A 406 10.60 -5.02 9.63
C ARG A 406 9.46 -5.98 9.34
N VAL A 407 8.67 -5.69 8.30
CA VAL A 407 7.45 -6.44 7.98
C VAL A 407 7.50 -7.00 6.57
N LYS A 408 7.04 -8.26 6.41
CA LYS A 408 6.84 -8.89 5.10
C LYS A 408 5.49 -9.61 5.06
N ALA A 409 4.77 -9.45 3.94
CA ALA A 409 3.61 -10.26 3.63
C ALA A 409 3.98 -11.41 2.69
N ILE A 410 3.53 -12.62 2.98
CA ILE A 410 3.78 -13.83 2.19
C ILE A 410 2.45 -14.32 1.61
N GLU A 411 2.38 -14.47 0.28
CA GLU A 411 1.18 -14.80 -0.48
C GLU A 411 1.42 -15.99 -1.42
N ALA A 412 0.47 -16.94 -1.42
CA ALA A 412 0.54 -18.13 -2.26
C ALA A 412 0.22 -17.84 -3.73
N GLY A 413 -0.63 -16.85 -4.00
CA GLY A 413 -0.96 -16.37 -5.34
C GLY A 413 0.19 -15.59 -5.98
N GLU A 414 0.08 -15.38 -7.29
CA GLU A 414 1.10 -14.68 -8.08
C GLU A 414 1.04 -13.15 -7.91
N ALA A 415 -0.03 -12.64 -7.31
CA ALA A 415 -0.28 -11.22 -7.07
C ALA A 415 -1.19 -10.99 -5.85
N ALA A 416 -1.28 -9.74 -5.42
CA ALA A 416 -2.19 -9.31 -4.36
C ALA A 416 -3.66 -9.36 -4.81
N GLY A 417 -4.59 -9.43 -3.86
CA GLY A 417 -6.03 -9.45 -4.13
C GLY A 417 -6.81 -10.42 -3.25
N GLY A 418 -6.17 -11.49 -2.77
CA GLY A 418 -6.84 -12.54 -2.00
C GLY A 418 -8.06 -13.09 -2.74
N THR A 419 -9.24 -13.01 -2.13
CA THR A 419 -10.52 -13.39 -2.77
C THR A 419 -10.66 -12.83 -4.19
N TRP A 420 -10.31 -11.57 -4.40
CA TRP A 420 -10.46 -10.89 -5.68
C TRP A 420 -9.38 -11.26 -6.68
N PHE A 421 -8.27 -11.86 -6.25
CA PHE A 421 -7.29 -12.46 -7.16
C PHE A 421 -7.75 -13.85 -7.63
N TRP A 422 -8.23 -14.67 -6.69
CA TRP A 422 -8.55 -16.08 -6.94
C TRP A 422 -9.91 -16.32 -7.63
N ASN A 423 -10.95 -15.56 -7.28
CA ASN A 423 -12.32 -15.83 -7.72
C ASN A 423 -12.66 -15.12 -9.03
N ARG A 424 -12.07 -15.57 -10.15
CA ARG A 424 -12.25 -14.99 -11.50
C ARG A 424 -13.40 -15.64 -12.29
N TYR A 425 -14.39 -16.21 -11.61
CA TYR A 425 -15.55 -16.82 -12.29
C TYR A 425 -16.49 -15.73 -12.84
N PRO A 426 -17.18 -15.97 -13.97
CA PRO A 426 -18.15 -15.04 -14.54
C PRO A 426 -19.24 -14.64 -13.54
N GLY A 427 -19.47 -13.34 -13.39
CA GLY A 427 -20.47 -12.81 -12.46
C GLY A 427 -19.99 -12.59 -11.03
N ALA A 428 -18.74 -12.94 -10.70
CA ALA A 428 -18.15 -12.68 -9.38
C ALA A 428 -18.24 -11.19 -9.00
N ARG A 429 -18.87 -10.91 -7.86
CA ARG A 429 -19.19 -9.56 -7.38
C ARG A 429 -19.50 -9.59 -5.89
N PHE A 430 -19.18 -8.51 -5.16
CA PHE A 430 -19.61 -8.36 -3.76
C PHE A 430 -21.06 -7.88 -3.68
N ASP A 431 -21.68 -8.10 -2.53
CA ASP A 431 -23.12 -7.87 -2.36
C ASP A 431 -23.45 -6.62 -1.50
N SER A 432 -22.44 -5.90 -1.01
CA SER A 432 -22.50 -4.57 -0.40
C SER A 432 -22.36 -3.44 -1.44
N GLU A 433 -22.80 -2.22 -1.13
CA GLU A 433 -22.57 -1.09 -2.03
C GLU A 433 -21.07 -0.77 -2.16
N SER A 434 -20.58 -0.50 -3.38
CA SER A 434 -19.16 -0.27 -3.68
C SER A 434 -18.54 0.83 -2.84
N PHE A 435 -19.29 1.91 -2.61
CA PHE A 435 -18.87 3.03 -1.77
C PHE A 435 -18.80 2.71 -0.27
N SER A 436 -19.34 1.57 0.17
CA SER A 436 -19.16 1.04 1.53
C SER A 436 -18.09 -0.08 1.59
N TYR A 437 -17.70 -0.63 0.43
CA TYR A 437 -16.65 -1.65 0.28
C TYR A 437 -15.26 -1.06 -0.01
N ILE A 438 -15.13 0.26 0.04
CA ILE A 438 -13.84 0.97 0.02
C ILE A 438 -13.26 1.04 1.44
N PHE A 439 -11.94 1.20 1.59
CA PHE A 439 -11.31 1.56 2.86
C PHE A 439 -11.43 3.07 3.13
N SER A 440 -11.58 3.46 4.38
CA SER A 440 -11.83 4.82 4.87
C SER A 440 -10.67 5.40 5.67
N PHE A 441 -9.56 4.67 5.85
CA PHE A 441 -8.42 5.15 6.63
C PHE A 441 -7.63 6.27 5.93
N SER A 442 -7.78 6.43 4.61
CA SER A 442 -7.02 7.39 3.80
C SER A 442 -7.96 8.27 2.99
N GLN A 443 -7.91 9.59 3.23
CA GLN A 443 -8.67 10.55 2.44
C GLN A 443 -8.22 10.57 0.97
N GLU A 444 -6.92 10.47 0.71
CA GLU A 444 -6.40 10.42 -0.67
C GLU A 444 -6.94 9.20 -1.45
N LEU A 445 -7.09 8.04 -0.79
CA LEU A 445 -7.70 6.86 -1.40
C LEU A 445 -9.16 7.12 -1.82
N LEU A 446 -9.92 7.78 -0.94
CA LEU A 446 -11.32 8.15 -1.19
C LEU A 446 -11.46 9.20 -2.30
N ASP A 447 -10.48 10.10 -2.40
CA ASP A 447 -10.47 11.18 -3.39
C ASP A 447 -10.10 10.67 -4.79
N GLU A 448 -9.14 9.75 -4.88
CA GLU A 448 -8.58 9.28 -6.15
C GLU A 448 -9.34 8.10 -6.77
N TRP A 449 -9.90 7.19 -5.96
CA TRP A 449 -10.64 6.05 -6.49
C TRP A 449 -12.08 6.43 -6.89
N SER A 450 -12.55 5.88 -8.01
CA SER A 450 -13.92 6.05 -8.49
C SER A 450 -14.49 4.71 -8.93
N TRP A 451 -15.63 4.33 -8.36
CA TRP A 451 -16.36 3.13 -8.74
C TRP A 451 -17.25 3.40 -9.96
N THR A 452 -17.40 2.41 -10.82
CA THR A 452 -18.22 2.47 -12.04
C THR A 452 -19.60 1.83 -11.88
N GLU A 453 -19.78 1.00 -10.85
CA GLU A 453 -21.02 0.29 -10.54
C GLU A 453 -21.33 0.35 -9.04
N HIS A 454 -22.62 0.38 -8.68
CA HIS A 454 -23.11 0.40 -7.29
C HIS A 454 -22.73 -0.84 -6.49
N PHE A 455 -22.52 -1.96 -7.17
CA PHE A 455 -21.92 -3.16 -6.64
C PHE A 455 -20.84 -3.51 -7.64
N ALA A 456 -19.55 -3.47 -7.35
CA ALA A 456 -18.50 -3.59 -8.35
C ALA A 456 -18.14 -5.06 -8.65
N PRO A 457 -17.84 -5.42 -9.92
CA PRO A 457 -17.47 -6.79 -10.27
C PRO A 457 -16.04 -7.09 -9.82
N GLN A 458 -15.66 -8.37 -9.83
CA GLN A 458 -14.32 -8.80 -9.43
C GLN A 458 -13.18 -8.08 -10.17
N PRO A 459 -13.21 -7.85 -11.51
CA PRO A 459 -12.12 -7.17 -12.19
C PRO A 459 -11.88 -5.75 -11.70
N GLU A 460 -12.94 -4.98 -11.45
CA GLU A 460 -12.83 -3.62 -10.90
C GLU A 460 -12.33 -3.66 -9.45
N THR A 461 -12.83 -4.61 -8.66
CA THR A 461 -12.39 -4.78 -7.27
C THR A 461 -10.92 -5.18 -7.18
N LEU A 462 -10.42 -6.03 -8.09
CA LEU A 462 -9.00 -6.36 -8.16
C LEU A 462 -8.15 -5.15 -8.59
N LYS A 463 -8.65 -4.30 -9.50
CA LYS A 463 -7.99 -3.03 -9.85
C LYS A 463 -7.90 -2.10 -8.63
N TYR A 464 -8.96 -1.97 -7.84
CA TYR A 464 -8.95 -1.21 -6.59
C TYR A 464 -7.88 -1.74 -5.63
N VAL A 465 -7.78 -3.06 -5.48
CA VAL A 465 -6.78 -3.67 -4.61
C VAL A 465 -5.35 -3.35 -5.09
N ASN A 466 -5.08 -3.53 -6.38
CA ASN A 466 -3.75 -3.22 -6.93
C ASN A 466 -3.42 -1.73 -6.87
N PHE A 467 -4.41 -0.85 -7.08
CA PHE A 467 -4.25 0.59 -6.91
C PHE A 467 -3.75 0.94 -5.50
N MET A 468 -4.29 0.32 -4.45
CA MET A 468 -3.78 0.53 -3.08
C MET A 468 -2.37 0.00 -2.88
N VAL A 469 -2.07 -1.19 -3.43
CA VAL A 469 -0.74 -1.79 -3.34
C VAL A 469 0.32 -0.88 -3.97
N ASP A 470 0.00 -0.27 -5.12
CA ASP A 470 0.90 0.63 -5.82
C ASP A 470 0.97 2.01 -5.13
N LYS A 471 -0.18 2.61 -4.75
CA LYS A 471 -0.25 3.94 -4.11
C LYS A 471 0.55 4.00 -2.81
N PHE A 472 0.51 2.95 -1.99
CA PHE A 472 1.22 2.88 -0.71
C PHE A 472 2.57 2.13 -0.81
N ASP A 473 3.04 1.86 -2.04
CA ASP A 473 4.28 1.13 -2.34
C ASP A 473 4.46 -0.13 -1.48
N LEU A 474 3.43 -0.96 -1.42
CA LEU A 474 3.39 -2.16 -0.56
C LEU A 474 4.11 -3.34 -1.19
N LYS A 475 4.22 -3.37 -2.53
CA LYS A 475 4.76 -4.50 -3.29
C LYS A 475 6.17 -4.90 -2.86
N ARG A 476 7.04 -3.94 -2.50
CA ARG A 476 8.41 -4.21 -2.00
C ARG A 476 8.43 -5.09 -0.73
N SER A 477 7.38 -4.97 0.09
CA SER A 477 7.22 -5.74 1.32
C SER A 477 6.34 -6.98 1.15
N MET A 478 6.05 -7.40 -0.10
CA MET A 478 5.30 -8.61 -0.40
C MET A 478 6.21 -9.67 -1.06
N GLN A 479 5.88 -10.95 -0.84
CA GLN A 479 6.48 -12.09 -1.53
C GLN A 479 5.35 -12.99 -2.05
N PHE A 480 5.29 -13.16 -3.36
CA PHE A 480 4.26 -13.94 -4.06
C PHE A 480 4.73 -15.36 -4.35
N ASN A 481 3.83 -16.20 -4.88
CA ASN A 481 4.11 -17.60 -5.24
C ASN A 481 4.71 -18.42 -4.07
N THR A 482 4.38 -18.04 -2.83
CA THR A 482 4.96 -18.61 -1.62
C THR A 482 3.84 -19.00 -0.66
N ARG A 483 3.65 -20.30 -0.48
CA ARG A 483 2.68 -20.91 0.43
C ARG A 483 3.37 -21.41 1.68
N ILE A 484 3.05 -20.80 2.83
CA ILE A 484 3.46 -21.33 4.13
C ILE A 484 2.81 -22.70 4.37
N LYS A 485 3.62 -23.69 4.76
CA LYS A 485 3.21 -25.07 5.06
C LYS A 485 3.18 -25.37 6.54
N SER A 486 4.10 -24.80 7.31
CA SER A 486 4.13 -24.95 8.76
C SER A 486 4.58 -23.68 9.45
N MET A 487 4.19 -23.55 10.72
CA MET A 487 4.70 -22.55 11.64
C MET A 487 4.82 -23.15 13.02
N LYS A 488 5.95 -22.92 13.67
CA LYS A 488 6.26 -23.45 14.99
C LYS A 488 6.75 -22.34 15.91
N PHE A 489 6.11 -22.20 17.05
CA PHE A 489 6.57 -21.31 18.11
C PHE A 489 7.85 -21.87 18.74
N ARG A 490 8.81 -20.99 19.02
CA ARG A 490 10.10 -21.29 19.64
C ARG A 490 10.11 -20.64 21.02
N ASP A 491 9.94 -21.46 22.06
CA ASP A 491 9.82 -21.00 23.44
C ASP A 491 11.07 -20.29 23.97
N ASP A 492 12.26 -20.72 23.54
CA ASP A 492 13.55 -20.16 23.92
C ASP A 492 13.72 -18.68 23.52
N SER A 493 13.20 -18.33 22.36
CA SER A 493 13.37 -17.04 21.71
C SER A 493 12.08 -16.24 21.67
N ASN A 494 10.96 -16.76 22.17
CA ASN A 494 9.60 -16.22 22.08
C ASN A 494 9.20 -15.79 20.64
N SER A 495 9.63 -16.56 19.65
CA SER A 495 9.51 -16.22 18.23
C SER A 495 8.86 -17.36 17.44
N TRP A 496 8.49 -17.09 16.20
CA TRP A 496 7.94 -18.08 15.27
C TRP A 496 8.97 -18.44 14.19
N LEU A 497 9.05 -19.73 13.88
CA LEU A 497 9.71 -20.27 12.69
C LEU A 497 8.63 -20.72 11.71
N LEU A 498 8.62 -20.17 10.50
CA LEU A 498 7.70 -20.53 9.41
C LEU A 498 8.49 -21.23 8.30
N VAL A 499 7.87 -22.22 7.66
CA VAL A 499 8.46 -22.95 6.53
C VAL A 499 7.50 -22.92 5.35
N ASP A 500 8.00 -22.52 4.17
CA ASP A 500 7.21 -22.52 2.94
C ASP A 500 7.19 -23.87 2.21
N GLN A 501 6.45 -23.95 1.11
CA GLN A 501 6.28 -25.17 0.33
C GLN A 501 7.56 -25.68 -0.32
N ASN A 502 8.61 -24.85 -0.40
CA ASN A 502 9.91 -25.20 -0.95
C ASN A 502 10.94 -25.50 0.15
N GLY A 503 10.54 -25.47 1.43
CA GLY A 503 11.42 -25.72 2.57
C GLY A 503 12.23 -24.50 3.00
N LYS A 504 11.96 -23.30 2.48
CA LYS A 504 12.64 -22.08 2.96
C LYS A 504 12.04 -21.64 4.28
N GLU A 505 12.93 -21.26 5.20
CA GLU A 505 12.62 -20.84 6.55
C GLU A 505 12.52 -19.31 6.68
N TYR A 506 11.66 -18.87 7.59
CA TYR A 506 11.48 -17.46 7.96
C TYR A 506 11.27 -17.36 9.46
N THR A 507 11.95 -16.42 10.12
CA THR A 507 11.84 -16.18 11.55
C THR A 507 11.20 -14.83 11.86
N THR A 508 10.31 -14.77 12.85
CA THR A 508 9.59 -13.55 13.20
C THR A 508 9.18 -13.49 14.66
N ARG A 509 9.04 -12.28 15.22
CA ARG A 509 8.50 -12.10 16.58
C ARG A 509 6.99 -12.35 16.60
N TYR A 510 6.26 -11.66 15.73
CA TYR A 510 4.80 -11.77 15.60
C TYR A 510 4.37 -12.32 14.24
N VAL A 511 3.22 -12.97 14.22
CA VAL A 511 2.57 -13.45 12.99
C VAL A 511 1.14 -12.92 12.94
N VAL A 512 0.77 -12.29 11.82
CA VAL A 512 -0.62 -11.92 11.54
C VAL A 512 -1.16 -12.84 10.44
N THR A 513 -2.10 -13.71 10.78
CA THR A 513 -2.74 -14.61 9.81
C THR A 513 -3.90 -13.89 9.12
N ALA A 514 -3.67 -13.42 7.89
CA ALA A 514 -4.65 -12.79 7.00
C ALA A 514 -5.10 -13.76 5.88
N ILE A 515 -5.32 -15.02 6.27
CA ILE A 515 -5.44 -16.19 5.37
C ILE A 515 -6.86 -16.44 4.81
N GLY A 516 -7.81 -15.58 5.19
CA GLY A 516 -9.17 -15.56 4.64
C GLY A 516 -10.09 -16.70 5.11
N ILE A 517 -11.35 -16.36 5.41
CA ILE A 517 -12.36 -17.32 5.89
C ILE A 517 -12.99 -18.19 4.78
N LEU A 518 -12.85 -17.82 3.52
CA LEU A 518 -13.46 -18.50 2.36
C LEU A 518 -12.40 -18.63 1.26
N ASN A 519 -11.34 -19.38 1.56
CA ASN A 519 -10.16 -19.49 0.69
C ASN A 519 -9.87 -20.93 0.22
N GLU A 520 -9.98 -21.93 1.11
CA GLU A 520 -9.68 -23.33 0.78
C GLU A 520 -10.89 -24.03 0.13
N PRO A 521 -10.89 -24.25 -1.21
CA PRO A 521 -12.04 -24.75 -1.94
C PRO A 521 -12.31 -26.23 -1.64
N THR A 522 -13.57 -26.65 -1.77
CA THR A 522 -13.96 -28.06 -1.55
C THR A 522 -14.57 -28.65 -2.80
N LEU A 523 -13.98 -29.72 -3.31
CA LEU A 523 -14.62 -30.55 -4.35
C LEU A 523 -15.84 -31.27 -3.77
N PRO A 524 -16.85 -31.61 -4.60
CA PRO A 524 -18.02 -32.33 -4.12
C PRO A 524 -17.63 -33.75 -3.68
N ALA A 525 -18.21 -34.22 -2.56
CA ALA A 525 -18.04 -35.60 -2.10
C ALA A 525 -18.92 -36.57 -2.92
N ILE A 526 -18.60 -36.72 -4.20
CA ILE A 526 -19.31 -37.56 -5.17
C ILE A 526 -18.34 -38.64 -5.68
N PRO A 527 -18.78 -39.90 -5.80
CA PRO A 527 -17.95 -40.96 -6.39
C PRO A 527 -17.45 -40.56 -7.79
N GLY A 528 -16.17 -40.82 -8.07
CA GLY A 528 -15.55 -40.54 -9.37
C GLY A 528 -15.29 -39.06 -9.65
N VAL A 529 -15.26 -38.18 -8.65
CA VAL A 529 -14.95 -36.75 -8.83
C VAL A 529 -13.63 -36.50 -9.55
N ASP A 530 -12.64 -37.38 -9.39
CA ASP A 530 -11.33 -37.32 -10.06
C ASP A 530 -11.28 -38.11 -11.39
N ASP A 531 -12.37 -38.78 -11.80
CA ASP A 531 -12.40 -39.65 -12.98
C ASP A 531 -12.66 -38.87 -14.29
N TYR A 532 -13.26 -37.68 -14.21
CA TYR A 532 -13.68 -36.90 -15.37
C TYR A 532 -12.50 -36.50 -16.26
N LYS A 533 -12.62 -36.73 -17.57
CA LYS A 533 -11.57 -36.46 -18.56
C LYS A 533 -11.77 -35.18 -19.36
N GLY A 534 -12.95 -34.55 -19.24
CA GLY A 534 -13.22 -33.23 -19.83
C GLY A 534 -12.63 -32.09 -18.99
N GLU A 535 -12.96 -30.87 -19.38
CA GLU A 535 -12.51 -29.67 -18.67
C GLU A 535 -13.28 -29.49 -17.36
N ALA A 536 -12.59 -29.43 -16.22
CA ALA A 536 -13.24 -29.19 -14.93
C ALA A 536 -12.45 -28.22 -14.04
N TRP A 537 -13.17 -27.34 -13.36
CA TRP A 537 -12.57 -26.38 -12.43
C TRP A 537 -13.52 -26.01 -11.30
N HIS A 538 -12.92 -25.71 -10.15
CA HIS A 538 -13.62 -25.06 -9.05
C HIS A 538 -13.68 -23.56 -9.31
N THR A 539 -14.79 -22.90 -8.98
CA THR A 539 -14.99 -21.47 -9.24
C THR A 539 -13.95 -20.55 -8.57
N ALA A 540 -13.43 -20.98 -7.42
CA ALA A 540 -12.32 -20.29 -6.73
C ALA A 540 -10.94 -20.44 -7.38
N ARG A 541 -10.83 -21.25 -8.44
CA ARG A 541 -9.62 -21.50 -9.24
C ARG A 541 -9.99 -21.50 -10.72
N TRP A 542 -10.78 -20.50 -11.11
CA TRP A 542 -11.23 -20.34 -12.49
C TRP A 542 -10.03 -20.10 -13.42
N PRO A 543 -9.96 -20.77 -14.58
CA PRO A 543 -8.83 -20.60 -15.49
C PRO A 543 -8.87 -19.23 -16.20
N GLY A 544 -7.71 -18.58 -16.32
CA GLY A 544 -7.53 -17.36 -17.11
C GLY A 544 -8.26 -16.12 -16.56
N ASN A 545 -8.47 -15.12 -17.44
CA ASN A 545 -9.10 -13.84 -17.13
C ASN A 545 -10.55 -13.79 -17.63
N HIS A 546 -11.43 -14.67 -17.13
CA HIS A 546 -12.85 -14.82 -17.51
C HIS A 546 -13.13 -15.42 -18.90
N GLU A 547 -12.18 -15.35 -19.83
CA GLU A 547 -12.31 -15.89 -21.18
C GLU A 547 -12.11 -17.42 -21.21
N VAL A 548 -13.13 -18.16 -20.78
CA VAL A 548 -13.26 -19.57 -21.12
C VAL A 548 -14.22 -19.70 -22.30
N GLY A 549 -13.79 -20.35 -23.38
CA GLY A 549 -14.67 -20.61 -24.52
C GLY A 549 -15.74 -21.63 -24.14
N LEU A 550 -16.89 -21.17 -23.64
CA LEU A 550 -18.06 -22.00 -23.34
C LEU A 550 -19.02 -22.12 -24.53
N ARG A 551 -18.86 -21.26 -25.54
CA ARG A 551 -19.66 -21.26 -26.75
C ARG A 551 -19.79 -22.63 -27.39
N GLY A 552 -21.03 -23.09 -27.53
CA GLY A 552 -21.37 -24.39 -28.11
C GLY A 552 -21.09 -25.62 -27.23
N LYS A 553 -20.48 -25.44 -26.04
CA LYS A 553 -20.17 -26.55 -25.13
C LYS A 553 -21.38 -26.95 -24.27
N ARG A 554 -21.41 -28.22 -23.88
CA ARG A 554 -22.31 -28.80 -22.87
C ARG A 554 -21.68 -28.59 -21.50
N VAL A 555 -22.28 -27.73 -20.68
CA VAL A 555 -21.74 -27.33 -19.39
C VAL A 555 -22.59 -27.89 -18.26
N GLY A 556 -21.96 -28.51 -17.27
CA GLY A 556 -22.59 -28.87 -16.00
C GLY A 556 -22.09 -27.96 -14.88
N ILE A 557 -22.96 -27.59 -13.95
CA ILE A 557 -22.55 -26.89 -12.72
C ILE A 557 -23.15 -27.55 -11.48
N ILE A 558 -22.30 -27.87 -10.51
CA ILE A 558 -22.69 -28.46 -9.23
C ILE A 558 -22.68 -27.37 -8.15
N GLY A 559 -23.85 -27.10 -7.58
CA GLY A 559 -24.02 -26.17 -6.47
C GLY A 559 -24.72 -24.86 -6.85
N THR A 560 -25.67 -24.45 -6.01
CA THR A 560 -26.51 -23.25 -6.19
C THR A 560 -26.41 -22.31 -4.97
N GLY A 561 -25.20 -22.22 -4.39
CA GLY A 561 -24.85 -21.15 -3.44
C GLY A 561 -24.65 -19.80 -4.16
N ALA A 562 -24.18 -18.77 -3.44
CA ALA A 562 -23.96 -17.45 -4.03
C ALA A 562 -23.10 -17.47 -5.30
N THR A 563 -21.98 -18.21 -5.25
CA THR A 563 -21.10 -18.39 -6.40
C THR A 563 -21.77 -19.10 -7.57
N GLY A 564 -22.54 -20.16 -7.31
CA GLY A 564 -23.27 -20.89 -8.35
C GLY A 564 -24.30 -20.00 -9.02
N ILE A 565 -25.08 -19.25 -8.24
CA ILE A 565 -26.09 -18.30 -8.72
C ILE A 565 -25.47 -17.23 -9.63
N GLN A 566 -24.39 -16.58 -9.18
CA GLN A 566 -23.66 -15.57 -9.96
C GLN A 566 -23.06 -16.16 -11.25
N THR A 567 -22.53 -17.39 -11.18
CA THR A 567 -21.96 -18.05 -12.36
C THR A 567 -23.05 -18.40 -13.37
N ILE A 568 -24.13 -19.04 -12.91
CA ILE A 568 -25.24 -19.51 -13.75
C ILE A 568 -25.82 -18.36 -14.55
N GLN A 569 -26.12 -17.22 -13.92
CA GLN A 569 -26.73 -16.06 -14.58
C GLN A 569 -25.84 -15.41 -15.66
N GLU A 570 -24.55 -15.74 -15.73
CA GLU A 570 -23.66 -15.24 -16.78
C GLU A 570 -23.39 -16.31 -17.84
N ILE A 571 -23.08 -17.55 -17.45
CA ILE A 571 -22.63 -18.56 -18.40
C ILE A 571 -23.75 -19.10 -19.30
N TYR A 572 -25.01 -19.08 -18.85
CA TYR A 572 -26.12 -19.61 -19.66
C TYR A 572 -26.31 -18.85 -20.98
N LYS A 573 -25.83 -17.60 -21.05
CA LYS A 573 -25.93 -16.73 -22.23
C LYS A 573 -24.97 -17.13 -23.35
N ASP A 574 -23.88 -17.83 -23.02
CA ASP A 574 -22.81 -18.16 -23.96
C ASP A 574 -22.70 -19.67 -24.25
N CYS A 575 -23.01 -20.54 -23.27
CA CYS A 575 -22.87 -21.99 -23.45
C CYS A 575 -23.88 -22.60 -24.45
N GLY A 576 -23.53 -23.74 -25.05
CA GLY A 576 -24.44 -24.48 -25.94
C GLY A 576 -25.61 -25.14 -25.20
N SER A 577 -25.35 -25.70 -24.02
CA SER A 577 -26.38 -26.16 -23.08
C SER A 577 -25.86 -26.13 -21.64
N LEU A 578 -26.72 -25.83 -20.67
CA LEU A 578 -26.38 -25.79 -19.25
C LEU A 578 -27.22 -26.78 -18.44
N THR A 579 -26.57 -27.67 -17.69
CA THR A 579 -27.24 -28.50 -16.67
C THR A 579 -26.83 -28.05 -15.27
N VAL A 580 -27.82 -27.64 -14.47
CA VAL A 580 -27.62 -27.18 -13.09
C VAL A 580 -27.98 -28.32 -12.12
N PHE A 581 -27.00 -28.83 -11.40
CA PHE A 581 -27.17 -29.87 -10.38
C PHE A 581 -27.38 -29.22 -9.01
N GLN A 582 -28.65 -29.09 -8.63
CA GLN A 582 -29.07 -28.45 -7.39
C GLN A 582 -29.40 -29.49 -6.31
N ARG A 583 -28.69 -29.45 -5.19
CA ARG A 583 -29.05 -30.23 -3.99
C ARG A 583 -30.00 -29.48 -3.05
N THR A 584 -29.83 -28.17 -2.94
CA THR A 584 -30.60 -27.36 -1.99
C THR A 584 -30.73 -25.96 -2.58
N PRO A 585 -31.93 -25.53 -3.01
CA PRO A 585 -32.14 -24.14 -3.43
C PRO A 585 -31.83 -23.18 -2.29
N ASN A 586 -31.34 -21.98 -2.59
CA ASN A 586 -31.19 -20.89 -1.63
C ASN A 586 -32.18 -19.77 -1.94
N TRP A 587 -32.60 -19.06 -0.90
CA TRP A 587 -33.34 -17.80 -1.08
C TRP A 587 -32.42 -16.79 -1.75
N THR A 588 -32.88 -16.19 -2.85
CA THR A 588 -32.16 -15.11 -3.53
C THR A 588 -33.12 -13.99 -3.95
N ALA A 589 -32.59 -12.77 -4.01
CA ALA A 589 -33.33 -11.54 -4.28
C ALA A 589 -32.57 -10.67 -5.30
N PRO A 590 -33.25 -9.81 -6.05
CA PRO A 590 -32.62 -9.02 -7.10
C PRO A 590 -31.64 -7.99 -6.51
N ILE A 591 -30.42 -7.93 -7.03
CA ILE A 591 -29.41 -6.95 -6.61
C ILE A 591 -29.76 -5.53 -7.05
N ARG A 592 -30.37 -5.39 -8.24
CA ARG A 592 -30.70 -4.12 -8.92
C ARG A 592 -29.50 -3.18 -9.02
N ASN A 593 -28.39 -3.73 -9.49
CA ASN A 593 -27.16 -2.98 -9.71
C ASN A 593 -27.33 -2.00 -10.88
N SER A 594 -26.67 -0.84 -10.79
CA SER A 594 -26.66 0.21 -11.80
C SER A 594 -25.26 0.83 -11.88
N LYS A 595 -24.95 1.47 -13.02
CA LYS A 595 -23.72 2.26 -13.16
C LYS A 595 -23.77 3.48 -12.25
N ILE A 596 -22.59 3.94 -11.82
CA ILE A 596 -22.40 5.21 -11.12
C ILE A 596 -21.87 6.23 -12.13
N SER A 597 -22.53 7.38 -12.27
CA SER A 597 -22.00 8.47 -13.12
C SER A 597 -20.88 9.24 -12.40
N PRO A 598 -20.01 9.97 -13.11
CA PRO A 598 -19.00 10.82 -12.47
C PRO A 598 -19.59 11.83 -11.47
N GLU A 599 -20.75 12.41 -11.79
CA GLU A 599 -21.48 13.33 -10.92
C GLU A 599 -21.98 12.63 -9.65
N GLU A 600 -22.59 11.45 -9.80
CA GLU A 600 -23.04 10.64 -8.66
C GLU A 600 -21.86 10.19 -7.79
N MET A 601 -20.73 9.80 -8.38
CA MET A 601 -19.52 9.44 -7.65
C MET A 601 -18.98 10.62 -6.84
N ASN A 602 -19.01 11.83 -7.40
CA ASN A 602 -18.63 13.05 -6.69
C ASN A 602 -19.57 13.36 -5.50
N ASP A 603 -20.87 13.11 -5.65
CA ASP A 603 -21.83 13.29 -4.55
C ASP A 603 -21.74 12.18 -3.50
N ILE A 604 -21.41 10.95 -3.88
CA ILE A 604 -21.05 9.88 -2.95
C ILE A 604 -19.82 10.28 -2.13
N ARG A 605 -18.78 10.82 -2.79
CA ARG A 605 -17.53 11.21 -2.13
C ARG A 605 -17.74 12.22 -1.02
N LYS A 606 -18.61 13.22 -1.24
CA LYS A 606 -19.00 14.21 -0.21
C LYS A 606 -19.71 13.58 0.99
N ARG A 607 -20.37 12.43 0.81
CA ARG A 607 -21.16 11.74 1.83
C ARG A 607 -20.40 10.61 2.53
N TYR A 608 -19.13 10.38 2.21
CA TYR A 608 -18.34 9.34 2.87
C TYR A 608 -18.39 9.39 4.40
N PRO A 609 -18.28 10.57 5.07
CA PRO A 609 -18.41 10.63 6.53
C PRO A 609 -19.74 10.05 7.05
N GLU A 610 -20.85 10.38 6.38
CA GLU A 610 -22.18 9.92 6.75
C GLU A 610 -22.37 8.42 6.47
N ILE A 611 -21.86 7.94 5.33
CA ILE A 611 -21.86 6.53 4.92
C ILE A 611 -21.09 5.67 5.93
N PHE A 612 -19.88 6.08 6.31
CA PHE A 612 -19.04 5.33 7.24
C PHE A 612 -19.60 5.38 8.67
N GLN A 613 -20.20 6.49 9.08
CA GLN A 613 -20.91 6.59 10.35
C GLN A 613 -22.09 5.61 10.39
N ALA A 614 -22.89 5.53 9.31
CA ALA A 614 -23.99 4.57 9.23
C ALA A 614 -23.50 3.11 9.32
N CYS A 615 -22.39 2.80 8.63
CA CYS A 615 -21.75 1.48 8.73
C CYS A 615 -21.28 1.19 10.15
N LEU A 616 -20.63 2.16 10.80
CA LEU A 616 -20.13 2.03 12.17
C LEU A 616 -21.27 1.72 13.13
N GLU A 617 -22.41 2.40 13.04
CA GLU A 617 -23.54 2.21 13.96
C GLU A 617 -24.32 0.90 13.72
N SER A 618 -24.26 0.35 12.51
CA SER A 618 -25.02 -0.86 12.15
C SER A 618 -24.47 -2.14 12.80
N SER A 619 -25.34 -3.11 13.06
CA SER A 619 -24.97 -4.39 13.67
C SER A 619 -24.03 -5.25 12.81
N SER A 620 -24.07 -5.10 11.49
CA SER A 620 -23.29 -5.92 10.53
C SER A 620 -22.41 -5.08 9.60
N CYS A 621 -22.11 -3.83 9.98
CA CYS A 621 -21.28 -2.90 9.21
C CYS A 621 -21.78 -2.51 7.80
N PHE A 622 -23.03 -2.81 7.46
CA PHE A 622 -23.66 -2.36 6.21
C PHE A 622 -24.28 -0.97 6.40
N VAL A 623 -24.51 -0.25 5.31
CA VAL A 623 -25.27 1.03 5.35
C VAL A 623 -26.75 0.81 5.73
N HIS A 624 -27.24 -0.42 5.67
CA HIS A 624 -28.60 -0.81 6.00
C HIS A 624 -28.73 -1.21 7.47
N LYS A 625 -29.79 -0.73 8.14
CA LYS A 625 -30.11 -1.04 9.53
C LYS A 625 -31.34 -1.94 9.62
N VAL A 626 -31.34 -2.84 10.60
CA VAL A 626 -32.51 -3.68 10.94
C VAL A 626 -33.65 -2.79 11.40
N ASN A 627 -34.87 -3.11 10.95
CA ASN A 627 -36.06 -2.41 11.42
C ASN A 627 -36.42 -2.92 12.82
N PRO A 628 -36.38 -2.07 13.86
CA PRO A 628 -36.61 -2.52 15.23
C PRO A 628 -38.07 -2.93 15.49
N LYS A 629 -39.01 -2.49 14.64
CA LYS A 629 -40.44 -2.81 14.76
C LYS A 629 -40.68 -4.27 14.33
N LYS A 630 -41.35 -5.05 15.19
CA LYS A 630 -41.70 -6.46 14.94
C LYS A 630 -42.85 -6.57 13.95
N THR A 631 -42.96 -7.68 13.23
CA THR A 631 -44.06 -7.94 12.29
C THR A 631 -45.45 -7.83 12.92
N THR A 632 -45.61 -8.20 14.19
CA THR A 632 -46.88 -8.13 14.93
C THR A 632 -47.35 -6.71 15.28
N GLU A 633 -46.48 -5.71 15.13
CA GLU A 633 -46.78 -4.30 15.44
C GLU A 633 -47.28 -3.53 14.20
N TRP A 634 -47.38 -4.19 13.05
CA TRP A 634 -47.86 -3.60 11.80
C TRP A 634 -49.29 -4.03 11.50
N ASP A 635 -50.04 -3.18 10.80
CA ASP A 635 -51.15 -3.68 10.00
C ASP A 635 -50.62 -4.57 8.86
N ARG A 636 -51.40 -5.57 8.47
CA ARG A 636 -50.97 -6.57 7.49
C ARG A 636 -50.70 -5.95 6.11
N GLU A 637 -51.51 -5.00 5.67
CA GLU A 637 -51.34 -4.32 4.38
C GLU A 637 -50.10 -3.42 4.39
N GLU A 638 -49.90 -2.66 5.48
CA GLU A 638 -48.72 -1.82 5.68
C GLU A 638 -47.43 -2.65 5.69
N LEU A 639 -47.43 -3.80 6.35
CA LEU A 639 -46.28 -4.71 6.38
C LEU A 639 -45.93 -5.24 4.99
N LEU A 640 -46.93 -5.63 4.20
CA LEU A 640 -46.73 -6.09 2.83
C LEU A 640 -46.25 -4.96 1.90
N ALA A 641 -46.79 -3.75 2.07
CA ALA A 641 -46.32 -2.57 1.35
C ALA A 641 -44.85 -2.24 1.69
N HIS A 642 -44.46 -2.37 2.95
CA HIS A 642 -43.08 -2.20 3.38
C HIS A 642 -42.16 -3.29 2.78
N PHE A 643 -42.59 -4.55 2.77
CA PHE A 643 -41.84 -5.62 2.10
C PHE A 643 -41.66 -5.35 0.60
N GLU A 644 -42.69 -4.81 -0.07
CA GLU A 644 -42.62 -4.40 -1.48
C GLU A 644 -41.59 -3.29 -1.69
N GLU A 645 -41.66 -2.23 -0.87
CA GLU A 645 -40.74 -1.11 -0.91
C GLU A 645 -39.27 -1.60 -0.81
N LEU A 646 -38.98 -2.48 0.15
CA LEU A 646 -37.65 -3.06 0.32
C LEU A 646 -37.22 -3.92 -0.88
N TYR A 647 -38.12 -4.76 -1.40
CA TYR A 647 -37.84 -5.62 -2.56
C TYR A 647 -37.50 -4.83 -3.83
N LEU A 648 -38.04 -3.60 -3.96
CA LEU A 648 -37.76 -2.69 -5.06
C LEU A 648 -36.44 -1.93 -4.90
N LYS A 649 -35.91 -1.77 -3.68
CA LYS A 649 -34.61 -1.10 -3.44
C LYS A 649 -33.41 -1.94 -3.92
N PRO A 650 -32.27 -1.33 -4.25
CA PRO A 650 -31.04 -2.06 -4.55
C PRO A 650 -30.40 -2.72 -3.31
N GLY A 651 -29.52 -3.68 -3.55
CA GLY A 651 -28.63 -4.23 -2.51
C GLY A 651 -29.29 -4.91 -1.32
N PHE A 652 -28.68 -4.72 -0.15
CA PHE A 652 -29.02 -5.42 1.09
C PHE A 652 -30.20 -4.82 1.87
N ALA A 653 -30.85 -3.76 1.36
CA ALA A 653 -32.04 -3.18 1.98
C ALA A 653 -33.13 -4.23 2.24
N LYS A 654 -33.38 -5.12 1.27
CA LYS A 654 -34.33 -6.26 1.36
C LYS A 654 -33.87 -7.43 2.22
N VAL A 655 -32.61 -7.44 2.65
CA VAL A 655 -32.06 -8.52 3.47
C VAL A 655 -31.95 -8.09 4.92
N LEU A 656 -31.51 -6.84 5.15
CA LEU A 656 -31.24 -6.31 6.49
C LEU A 656 -32.29 -5.32 6.96
N GLY A 657 -32.98 -4.60 6.07
CA GLY A 657 -33.98 -3.58 6.43
C GLY A 657 -35.33 -4.12 6.91
N ILE A 658 -35.44 -5.44 7.11
CA ILE A 658 -36.67 -6.13 7.49
C ILE A 658 -36.90 -6.07 9.02
N PRO A 659 -38.15 -6.27 9.49
CA PRO A 659 -38.48 -6.41 10.91
C PRO A 659 -37.57 -7.37 11.69
N VAL A 660 -37.14 -6.96 12.89
CA VAL A 660 -36.14 -7.66 13.71
C VAL A 660 -36.55 -9.07 14.13
N ASP A 661 -37.84 -9.33 14.31
CA ASP A 661 -38.37 -10.64 14.69
C ASP A 661 -38.25 -11.68 13.58
N ILE A 662 -38.10 -11.29 12.31
CA ILE A 662 -37.86 -12.23 11.20
C ILE A 662 -36.58 -13.06 11.39
N PHE A 663 -35.60 -12.55 12.15
CA PHE A 663 -34.36 -13.30 12.44
C PHE A 663 -34.51 -14.35 13.56
N MET A 664 -35.59 -14.27 14.35
CA MET A 664 -35.74 -14.99 15.62
C MET A 664 -37.03 -15.84 15.69
N ASP A 665 -38.12 -15.36 15.09
CA ASP A 665 -39.44 -15.97 15.15
C ASP A 665 -39.78 -16.69 13.84
N ARG A 666 -40.23 -17.95 13.96
CA ARG A 666 -40.50 -18.82 12.80
C ARG A 666 -41.67 -18.34 11.96
N GLU A 667 -42.73 -17.81 12.59
CA GLU A 667 -43.93 -17.36 11.88
C GLU A 667 -43.66 -16.04 11.15
N ALA A 668 -42.97 -15.10 11.79
CA ALA A 668 -42.48 -13.88 11.16
C ALA A 668 -41.55 -14.21 9.97
N ASN A 669 -40.63 -15.16 10.15
CA ASN A 669 -39.73 -15.58 9.08
C ASN A 669 -40.47 -16.26 7.92
N LYS A 670 -41.44 -17.11 8.23
CA LYS A 670 -42.30 -17.75 7.24
C LYS A 670 -43.07 -16.71 6.43
N LEU A 671 -43.61 -15.69 7.09
CA LEU A 671 -44.33 -14.58 6.46
C LEU A 671 -43.50 -13.89 5.38
N TYR A 672 -42.25 -13.58 5.70
CA TYR A 672 -41.33 -12.95 4.75
C TYR A 672 -40.86 -13.93 3.66
N SER A 673 -40.61 -15.19 4.02
CA SER A 673 -40.26 -16.26 3.06
C SER A 673 -41.37 -16.49 2.03
N ASP A 674 -42.63 -16.52 2.46
CA ASP A 674 -43.80 -16.65 1.58
C ASP A 674 -43.94 -15.43 0.64
N PHE A 675 -43.69 -14.22 1.15
CA PHE A 675 -43.65 -13.01 0.34
C PHE A 675 -42.57 -13.10 -0.75
N ILE A 676 -41.34 -13.48 -0.41
CA ILE A 676 -40.26 -13.64 -1.40
C ILE A 676 -40.60 -14.75 -2.40
N ALA A 677 -41.18 -15.87 -1.95
CA ALA A 677 -41.66 -16.93 -2.85
C ALA A 677 -42.71 -16.42 -3.84
N SER A 678 -43.61 -15.53 -3.41
CA SER A 678 -44.60 -14.90 -4.30
C SER A 678 -43.96 -14.03 -5.37
N LYS A 679 -42.76 -13.49 -5.12
CA LYS A 679 -41.97 -12.73 -6.10
C LYS A 679 -41.16 -13.60 -7.05
N ILE A 680 -40.76 -14.80 -6.60
CA ILE A 680 -39.98 -15.74 -7.42
C ILE A 680 -40.87 -16.43 -8.45
N ARG A 681 -42.04 -16.94 -8.04
CA ARG A 681 -42.96 -17.71 -8.91
C ARG A 681 -43.23 -17.07 -10.29
N PRO A 682 -43.64 -15.79 -10.38
CA PRO A 682 -43.97 -15.19 -11.68
C PRO A 682 -42.75 -14.97 -12.60
N ARG A 683 -41.52 -15.09 -12.10
CA ARG A 683 -40.29 -14.93 -12.90
C ARG A 683 -39.94 -16.20 -13.70
N ILE A 684 -40.57 -17.33 -13.39
CA ILE A 684 -40.28 -18.65 -13.96
C ILE A 684 -41.55 -19.16 -14.64
N LYS A 685 -41.46 -19.45 -15.95
CA LYS A 685 -42.61 -19.83 -16.78
C LYS A 685 -43.17 -21.20 -16.42
N ASP A 686 -42.31 -22.17 -16.07
CA ASP A 686 -42.71 -23.51 -15.66
C ASP A 686 -42.94 -23.57 -14.12
N PRO A 687 -44.18 -23.79 -13.65
CA PRO A 687 -44.48 -23.88 -12.22
C PRO A 687 -43.72 -25.00 -11.49
N ALA A 688 -43.42 -26.12 -12.15
CA ALA A 688 -42.70 -27.22 -11.53
C ALA A 688 -41.23 -26.86 -11.29
N VAL A 689 -40.60 -26.14 -12.22
CA VAL A 689 -39.24 -25.60 -12.04
C VAL A 689 -39.24 -24.52 -10.96
N ALA A 690 -40.26 -23.66 -10.93
CA ALA A 690 -40.40 -22.62 -9.91
C ALA A 690 -40.42 -23.20 -8.48
N GLU A 691 -41.22 -24.24 -8.23
CA GLU A 691 -41.30 -24.87 -6.91
C GLU A 691 -40.01 -25.58 -6.49
N LYS A 692 -39.22 -26.10 -7.44
CA LYS A 692 -37.88 -26.68 -7.17
C LYS A 692 -36.84 -25.64 -6.81
N LEU A 693 -36.97 -24.39 -7.29
CA LEU A 693 -36.07 -23.29 -6.99
C LEU A 693 -36.43 -22.54 -5.71
N ILE A 694 -37.64 -22.72 -5.17
CA ILE A 694 -38.09 -22.10 -3.91
C ILE A 694 -37.69 -23.00 -2.72
N PRO A 695 -36.89 -22.51 -1.77
CA PRO A 695 -36.49 -23.31 -0.61
C PRO A 695 -37.66 -23.73 0.28
N LYS A 696 -37.68 -25.01 0.64
CA LYS A 696 -38.65 -25.59 1.60
C LYS A 696 -38.02 -26.07 2.91
N CYS A 697 -36.69 -26.15 2.94
CA CYS A 697 -35.94 -26.75 4.06
C CYS A 697 -35.35 -25.72 5.03
N HIS A 698 -35.46 -24.43 4.72
CA HIS A 698 -34.99 -23.33 5.56
C HIS A 698 -35.68 -22.02 5.17
N GLY A 699 -35.77 -21.08 6.12
CA GLY A 699 -36.41 -19.78 5.93
C GLY A 699 -35.47 -18.71 5.36
N PHE A 700 -36.02 -17.58 4.93
CA PHE A 700 -35.24 -16.46 4.39
C PHE A 700 -34.21 -15.96 5.42
N MET A 701 -32.99 -15.66 4.97
CA MET A 701 -31.85 -15.20 5.79
C MET A 701 -31.37 -16.15 6.91
N THR A 702 -31.92 -17.38 6.99
CA THR A 702 -31.33 -18.46 7.80
C THR A 702 -30.09 -19.10 7.13
N ARG A 703 -29.83 -18.71 5.88
CA ARG A 703 -28.55 -18.84 5.16
C ARG A 703 -28.18 -17.48 4.58
N ARG A 704 -26.90 -17.26 4.21
CA ARG A 704 -26.48 -16.01 3.55
C ARG A 704 -27.22 -15.90 2.23
N VAL A 705 -28.05 -14.86 2.09
CA VAL A 705 -28.88 -14.60 0.91
C VAL A 705 -28.00 -14.08 -0.23
N PRO A 706 -27.88 -14.80 -1.35
CA PRO A 706 -27.25 -14.28 -2.55
C PRO A 706 -28.14 -13.23 -3.21
N LEU A 707 -27.52 -12.20 -3.77
CA LEU A 707 -28.22 -11.27 -4.65
C LEU A 707 -27.91 -11.59 -6.11
N GLU A 708 -28.94 -11.51 -6.95
CA GLU A 708 -28.88 -11.97 -8.34
C GLU A 708 -29.33 -10.92 -9.35
N ASN A 709 -28.97 -11.13 -10.61
CA ASN A 709 -29.45 -10.36 -11.75
C ASN A 709 -29.77 -11.30 -12.92
N GLY A 710 -30.96 -11.90 -12.91
CA GLY A 710 -31.44 -12.77 -13.98
C GLY A 710 -31.20 -14.26 -13.75
N TYR A 711 -31.00 -14.69 -12.50
CA TYR A 711 -30.76 -16.10 -12.16
C TYR A 711 -31.99 -16.96 -12.42
N TYR A 712 -33.17 -16.52 -11.96
CA TYR A 712 -34.40 -17.28 -12.16
C TYR A 712 -34.82 -17.30 -13.63
N GLU A 713 -34.63 -16.18 -14.34
CA GLU A 713 -34.94 -16.06 -15.76
C GLU A 713 -34.12 -17.01 -16.62
N ALA A 714 -32.90 -17.38 -16.21
CA ALA A 714 -32.08 -18.36 -16.92
C ALA A 714 -32.78 -19.71 -17.11
N PHE A 715 -33.65 -20.12 -16.19
CA PHE A 715 -34.39 -21.38 -16.27
C PHE A 715 -35.60 -21.34 -17.21
N ASN A 716 -35.88 -20.20 -17.83
CA ASN A 716 -36.87 -20.10 -18.90
C ASN A 716 -36.29 -20.44 -20.28
N GLU A 717 -34.97 -20.55 -20.38
CA GLU A 717 -34.28 -20.84 -21.63
C GLU A 717 -34.30 -22.36 -21.92
N PRO A 718 -34.59 -22.76 -23.17
CA PRO A 718 -34.79 -24.17 -23.51
C PRO A 718 -33.53 -25.03 -23.41
N HIS A 719 -32.33 -24.42 -23.46
CA HIS A 719 -31.04 -25.12 -23.31
C HIS A 719 -30.54 -25.18 -21.86
N VAL A 720 -31.33 -24.69 -20.89
CA VAL A 720 -31.01 -24.74 -19.46
C VAL A 720 -31.88 -25.79 -18.77
N ARG A 721 -31.23 -26.79 -18.17
CA ARG A 721 -31.89 -27.88 -17.43
C ARG A 721 -31.56 -27.80 -15.95
N LEU A 722 -32.60 -27.77 -15.11
CA LEU A 722 -32.47 -27.96 -13.66
C LEU A 722 -32.59 -29.45 -13.31
N VAL A 723 -31.63 -29.97 -12.55
CA VAL A 723 -31.68 -31.31 -11.94
C VAL A 723 -31.78 -31.15 -10.42
N ASP A 724 -32.91 -31.58 -9.85
CA ASP A 724 -33.08 -31.67 -8.39
C ASP A 724 -32.44 -32.96 -7.88
N LEU A 725 -31.31 -32.84 -7.20
CA LEU A 725 -30.54 -33.97 -6.69
C LEU A 725 -31.20 -34.69 -5.50
N LYS A 726 -32.29 -34.16 -4.94
CA LYS A 726 -33.10 -34.90 -3.96
C LYS A 726 -34.03 -35.89 -4.63
N GLU A 727 -34.52 -35.56 -5.83
CA GLU A 727 -35.37 -36.44 -6.64
C GLU A 727 -34.52 -37.39 -7.49
N THR A 728 -33.45 -36.88 -8.09
CA THR A 728 -32.56 -37.63 -8.98
C THR A 728 -31.09 -37.41 -8.57
N PRO A 729 -30.59 -38.16 -7.57
CA PRO A 729 -29.21 -38.05 -7.11
C PRO A 729 -28.17 -38.33 -8.20
N ILE A 730 -26.97 -37.78 -8.01
CA ILE A 730 -25.79 -38.19 -8.78
C ILE A 730 -25.31 -39.52 -8.20
N ASP A 731 -25.22 -40.53 -9.06
CA ASP A 731 -24.59 -41.81 -8.74
C ASP A 731 -23.06 -41.66 -8.73
N ARG A 732 -22.51 -41.09 -9.81
CA ARG A 732 -21.09 -40.77 -9.91
C ARG A 732 -20.80 -39.72 -10.99
N ILE A 733 -19.61 -39.14 -10.91
CA ILE A 733 -18.96 -38.49 -12.03
C ILE A 733 -18.24 -39.59 -12.84
N THR A 734 -18.41 -39.58 -14.16
CA THR A 734 -17.82 -40.55 -15.10
C THR A 734 -16.71 -39.87 -15.90
N GLU A 735 -15.99 -40.64 -16.71
CA GLU A 735 -14.96 -40.08 -17.60
C GLU A 735 -15.51 -39.04 -18.59
N LYS A 736 -16.81 -39.12 -18.93
CA LYS A 736 -17.46 -38.28 -19.95
C LYS A 736 -18.45 -37.25 -19.38
N GLY A 737 -18.82 -37.32 -18.11
CA GLY A 737 -19.78 -36.39 -17.52
C GLY A 737 -20.34 -36.85 -16.18
N VAL A 738 -21.66 -36.76 -16.03
CA VAL A 738 -22.36 -37.03 -14.76
C VAL A 738 -23.42 -38.10 -14.99
N ARG A 739 -23.38 -39.17 -14.19
CA ARG A 739 -24.41 -40.21 -14.19
C ARG A 739 -25.41 -39.96 -13.06
N LEU A 740 -26.66 -39.84 -13.43
CA LEU A 740 -27.80 -39.69 -12.53
C LEU A 740 -28.45 -41.05 -12.26
N ALA A 741 -29.00 -41.23 -11.06
CA ALA A 741 -29.76 -42.43 -10.68
C ALA A 741 -31.12 -42.04 -10.12
N ALA A 742 -32.15 -42.02 -10.97
CA ALA A 742 -33.51 -41.78 -10.52
C ALA A 742 -34.02 -43.01 -9.73
N PRO A 743 -34.60 -42.82 -8.53
CA PRO A 743 -35.21 -43.90 -7.77
C PRO A 743 -36.29 -44.63 -8.58
N ALA A 744 -36.42 -45.94 -8.38
CA ALA A 744 -37.50 -46.71 -9.00
C ALA A 744 -38.87 -46.21 -8.54
N THR A 745 -39.75 -45.89 -9.49
CA THR A 745 -41.03 -45.20 -9.21
C THR A 745 -42.09 -46.08 -8.55
N ASN A 746 -41.89 -47.40 -8.49
CA ASN A 746 -42.97 -48.36 -8.20
C ASN A 746 -42.75 -49.23 -6.96
N GLY A 747 -41.71 -49.02 -6.16
CA GLY A 747 -41.50 -49.74 -4.88
C GLY A 747 -41.25 -51.26 -4.97
N ASN A 748 -41.23 -51.84 -6.17
CA ASN A 748 -41.16 -53.30 -6.40
C ASN A 748 -39.73 -53.87 -6.51
N GLY A 749 -38.70 -53.15 -6.03
CA GLY A 749 -37.30 -53.62 -6.11
C GLY A 749 -36.65 -53.48 -7.49
N ASP A 750 -37.25 -52.69 -8.40
CA ASP A 750 -36.64 -52.35 -9.69
C ASP A 750 -35.34 -51.55 -9.49
N GLN A 751 -34.37 -51.74 -10.40
CA GLN A 751 -33.13 -50.99 -10.37
C GLN A 751 -33.36 -49.49 -10.66
N PRO A 752 -32.55 -48.59 -10.07
CA PRO A 752 -32.64 -47.16 -10.35
C PRO A 752 -32.43 -46.90 -11.85
N LYS A 753 -33.23 -45.98 -12.41
CA LYS A 753 -33.09 -45.60 -13.82
C LYS A 753 -31.86 -44.69 -13.95
N LEU A 754 -30.86 -45.19 -14.64
CA LEU A 754 -29.62 -44.46 -14.90
C LEU A 754 -29.77 -43.55 -16.13
N GLU A 755 -29.28 -42.31 -16.00
CA GLU A 755 -29.15 -41.37 -17.11
C GLU A 755 -27.71 -40.86 -17.18
N GLU A 756 -27.07 -41.02 -18.34
CA GLU A 756 -25.71 -40.52 -18.58
C GLU A 756 -25.79 -39.13 -19.23
N LEU A 757 -25.27 -38.11 -18.55
CA LEU A 757 -25.16 -36.76 -19.07
C LEU A 757 -23.71 -36.51 -19.48
N GLU A 758 -23.43 -36.61 -20.77
CA GLU A 758 -22.14 -36.23 -21.31
C GLU A 758 -21.97 -34.70 -21.29
N LEU A 759 -20.83 -34.25 -20.80
CA LEU A 759 -20.47 -32.84 -20.64
C LEU A 759 -19.11 -32.58 -21.27
N ASP A 760 -18.89 -31.35 -21.73
CA ASP A 760 -17.57 -30.89 -22.17
C ASP A 760 -16.87 -30.15 -21.03
N VAL A 761 -17.65 -29.43 -20.19
CA VAL A 761 -17.16 -28.68 -19.04
C VAL A 761 -17.96 -29.01 -17.77
N LEU A 762 -17.28 -29.25 -16.66
CA LEU A 762 -17.88 -29.43 -15.34
C LEU A 762 -17.37 -28.38 -14.34
N ILE A 763 -18.28 -27.55 -13.83
CA ILE A 763 -17.99 -26.45 -12.90
C ILE A 763 -18.38 -26.86 -11.47
N TYR A 764 -17.43 -26.73 -10.54
CA TYR A 764 -17.70 -26.95 -9.12
C TYR A 764 -17.90 -25.61 -8.40
N ALA A 765 -19.16 -25.29 -8.08
CA ALA A 765 -19.55 -24.17 -7.23
C ALA A 765 -19.88 -24.65 -5.81
N THR A 766 -19.00 -25.51 -5.28
CA THR A 766 -19.22 -26.34 -4.08
C THR A 766 -18.68 -25.74 -2.79
N GLY A 767 -18.17 -24.52 -2.84
CA GLY A 767 -17.81 -23.72 -1.67
C GLY A 767 -16.44 -24.03 -1.10
N PHE A 768 -16.31 -23.87 0.22
CA PHE A 768 -15.02 -23.85 0.92
C PHE A 768 -15.08 -24.63 2.24
N ASP A 769 -13.91 -25.02 2.77
CA ASP A 769 -13.76 -25.34 4.19
C ASP A 769 -13.73 -24.01 4.96
N ALA A 770 -14.93 -23.47 5.23
CA ALA A 770 -15.08 -22.12 5.73
C ALA A 770 -14.51 -21.93 7.15
N THR A 771 -13.91 -20.76 7.35
CA THR A 771 -13.32 -20.25 8.60
C THR A 771 -12.07 -21.00 9.07
N THR A 772 -12.12 -22.33 9.16
CA THR A 772 -11.02 -23.13 9.72
C THR A 772 -10.14 -23.80 8.67
N GLY A 773 -10.60 -23.92 7.42
CA GLY A 773 -9.87 -24.63 6.37
C GLY A 773 -8.47 -24.08 6.13
N SER A 774 -8.35 -22.76 6.02
CA SER A 774 -7.06 -22.08 5.83
C SER A 774 -6.08 -22.34 6.98
N PHE A 775 -6.58 -22.46 8.22
CA PHE A 775 -5.75 -22.82 9.37
C PHE A 775 -5.34 -24.30 9.33
N ARG A 776 -6.24 -25.20 8.90
CA ARG A 776 -5.91 -26.63 8.72
C ARG A 776 -4.94 -26.90 7.58
N ALA A 777 -4.82 -25.98 6.63
CA ALA A 777 -3.89 -26.09 5.51
C ALA A 777 -2.42 -25.81 5.93
N ILE A 778 -2.21 -25.30 7.14
CA ILE A 778 -0.90 -25.01 7.73
C ILE A 778 -0.73 -25.87 8.98
N ASP A 779 0.41 -26.53 9.13
CA ASP A 779 0.79 -27.18 10.39
C ASP A 779 1.21 -26.11 11.41
N ILE A 780 0.28 -25.68 12.26
CA ILE A 780 0.47 -24.62 13.26
C ILE A 780 0.74 -25.24 14.63
N GLN A 781 1.93 -25.03 15.17
CA GLN A 781 2.39 -25.55 16.46
C GLN A 781 2.75 -24.40 17.40
N GLY A 782 2.07 -24.33 18.54
CA GLY A 782 2.31 -23.35 19.60
C GLY A 782 3.33 -23.85 20.63
N VAL A 783 3.15 -23.37 21.87
CA VAL A 783 3.98 -23.73 23.04
C VAL A 783 4.07 -25.24 23.22
N ASP A 784 5.27 -25.74 23.53
CA ASP A 784 5.55 -27.17 23.73
C ASP A 784 5.13 -28.08 22.54
N GLY A 785 5.05 -27.51 21.33
CA GLY A 785 4.66 -28.22 20.12
C GLY A 785 3.16 -28.53 20.00
N LYS A 786 2.32 -27.89 20.83
CA LYS A 786 0.86 -28.08 20.80
C LYS A 786 0.29 -27.68 19.44
N ARG A 787 -0.47 -28.56 18.80
CA ARG A 787 -1.04 -28.34 17.48
C ARG A 787 -2.36 -27.58 17.57
N LEU A 788 -2.54 -26.58 16.70
CA LEU A 788 -3.75 -25.75 16.70
C LEU A 788 -5.00 -26.60 16.45
N TRP A 789 -4.96 -27.47 15.44
CA TRP A 789 -6.12 -28.25 15.09
C TRP A 789 -6.34 -29.41 16.07
N GLU A 790 -5.41 -30.36 16.13
CA GLU A 790 -5.58 -31.61 16.88
C GLU A 790 -5.80 -31.37 18.38
N ASP A 791 -5.01 -30.49 18.99
CA ASP A 791 -4.97 -30.35 20.45
C ASP A 791 -5.85 -29.22 20.99
N THR A 792 -6.32 -28.31 20.14
CA THR A 792 -7.03 -27.09 20.57
C THR A 792 -8.40 -26.93 19.93
N TRP A 793 -8.54 -27.14 18.62
CA TRP A 793 -9.78 -26.82 17.88
C TRP A 793 -10.59 -28.03 17.40
N ALA A 794 -10.06 -29.26 17.49
CA ALA A 794 -10.71 -30.46 16.97
C ALA A 794 -12.11 -30.70 17.55
N ASN A 795 -12.31 -30.36 18.83
CA ASN A 795 -13.59 -30.53 19.53
C ASN A 795 -14.38 -29.23 19.65
N CYS A 796 -13.72 -28.14 20.04
CA CYS A 796 -14.33 -26.84 20.26
C CYS A 796 -13.36 -25.73 19.85
N ILE A 797 -13.82 -24.76 19.08
CA ILE A 797 -12.99 -23.61 18.72
C ILE A 797 -12.79 -22.77 19.98
N SER A 798 -11.54 -22.46 20.32
CA SER A 798 -11.17 -21.63 21.47
C SER A 798 -10.37 -20.43 20.98
N THR A 799 -10.89 -19.23 21.22
CA THR A 799 -10.23 -17.97 20.86
C THR A 799 -10.54 -16.91 21.92
N TYR A 800 -9.67 -15.91 22.03
CA TYR A 800 -9.96 -14.70 22.78
C TYR A 800 -10.20 -13.53 21.84
N LEU A 801 -11.38 -12.91 21.91
CA LEU A 801 -11.89 -11.87 21.01
C LEU A 801 -11.90 -12.28 19.53
N GLY A 802 -11.71 -13.57 19.23
CA GLY A 802 -11.42 -14.07 17.89
C GLY A 802 -10.06 -13.62 17.32
N VAL A 803 -9.21 -12.93 18.08
CA VAL A 803 -7.92 -12.38 17.64
C VAL A 803 -6.75 -13.29 18.02
N ALA A 804 -6.79 -13.91 19.20
CA ALA A 804 -5.70 -14.73 19.73
C ALA A 804 -6.19 -16.11 20.16
N VAL A 805 -5.26 -17.06 20.29
CA VAL A 805 -5.53 -18.43 20.73
C VAL A 805 -4.63 -18.78 21.94
N PRO A 806 -5.17 -19.34 23.03
CA PRO A 806 -4.35 -19.78 24.15
C PRO A 806 -3.28 -20.78 23.72
N LYS A 807 -2.05 -20.66 24.24
CA LYS A 807 -0.86 -21.46 23.84
C LYS A 807 -0.31 -21.19 22.44
N PHE A 808 -0.80 -20.18 21.73
CA PHE A 808 -0.23 -19.70 20.46
C PHE A 808 0.17 -18.23 20.59
N PRO A 809 1.15 -17.90 21.46
CA PRO A 809 1.57 -16.54 21.71
C PRO A 809 2.02 -15.84 20.43
N ASN A 810 1.87 -14.51 20.37
CA ASN A 810 2.30 -13.67 19.26
C ASN A 810 1.69 -13.98 17.87
N MET A 811 0.75 -14.93 17.79
CA MET A 811 -0.05 -15.20 16.60
C MET A 811 -1.39 -14.49 16.70
N PHE A 812 -1.67 -13.58 15.76
CA PHE A 812 -2.90 -12.81 15.72
C PHE A 812 -3.68 -13.09 14.43
N MET A 813 -4.99 -13.32 14.56
CA MET A 813 -5.87 -13.66 13.45
C MET A 813 -6.61 -12.44 12.94
N ALA A 814 -6.41 -12.11 11.67
CA ALA A 814 -7.25 -11.13 10.97
C ALA A 814 -8.44 -11.87 10.33
N MET A 815 -9.67 -11.50 10.73
CA MET A 815 -10.90 -12.21 10.34
C MET A 815 -10.92 -13.68 10.81
N GLY A 816 -10.45 -13.97 12.03
CA GLY A 816 -10.46 -15.30 12.64
C GLY A 816 -11.84 -15.79 13.08
N PRO A 817 -11.96 -17.06 13.55
CA PRO A 817 -13.18 -17.54 14.19
C PRO A 817 -13.59 -16.64 15.36
N HIS A 818 -14.89 -16.56 15.64
CA HIS A 818 -15.48 -15.74 16.72
C HIS A 818 -15.23 -14.23 16.65
N GLN A 819 -14.71 -13.68 15.55
CA GLN A 819 -14.67 -12.25 15.33
C GLN A 819 -16.00 -11.71 14.78
N MET A 820 -16.22 -10.40 14.93
CA MET A 820 -17.35 -9.75 14.27
C MET A 820 -17.31 -9.94 12.76
N PHE A 821 -18.49 -10.13 12.17
CA PHE A 821 -18.65 -10.38 10.75
C PHE A 821 -19.70 -9.45 10.15
N GLY A 822 -19.47 -8.99 8.93
CA GLY A 822 -20.29 -7.97 8.31
C GLY A 822 -19.78 -7.54 6.95
N ASN A 823 -19.96 -6.26 6.63
CA ASN A 823 -19.28 -5.63 5.50
C ASN A 823 -17.76 -5.71 5.69
N ILE A 824 -17.10 -6.47 4.82
CA ILE A 824 -15.75 -7.00 5.04
C ILE A 824 -14.70 -5.90 5.27
N PRO A 825 -14.59 -4.83 4.46
CA PRO A 825 -13.59 -3.78 4.68
C PRO A 825 -13.76 -3.08 6.03
N ARG A 826 -14.99 -2.82 6.46
CA ARG A 826 -15.28 -2.21 7.77
C ARG A 826 -14.86 -3.12 8.92
N SER A 827 -15.11 -4.42 8.79
CA SER A 827 -14.66 -5.41 9.78
C SER A 827 -13.13 -5.52 9.80
N ILE A 828 -12.50 -5.52 8.63
CA ILE A 828 -11.05 -5.59 8.47
C ILE A 828 -10.37 -4.40 9.12
N GLU A 829 -10.80 -3.17 8.82
CA GLU A 829 -10.16 -1.96 9.36
C GLU A 829 -10.12 -2.00 10.87
N TYR A 830 -11.25 -2.26 11.51
CA TYR A 830 -11.28 -2.27 12.97
C TYR A 830 -10.40 -3.37 13.54
N THR A 831 -10.58 -4.63 13.11
CA THR A 831 -9.87 -5.75 13.72
C THR A 831 -8.37 -5.67 13.43
N CYS A 832 -7.99 -5.36 12.19
CA CYS A 832 -6.58 -5.27 11.82
C CYS A 832 -5.92 -4.06 12.48
N GLN A 833 -6.61 -2.91 12.59
CA GLN A 833 -6.09 -1.77 13.34
C GLN A 833 -5.92 -2.11 14.83
N TRP A 834 -6.86 -2.83 15.43
CA TRP A 834 -6.74 -3.25 16.84
C TRP A 834 -5.53 -4.17 17.06
N ILE A 835 -5.23 -5.06 16.09
CA ILE A 835 -4.01 -5.90 16.10
C ILE A 835 -2.75 -5.04 15.94
N VAL A 836 -2.76 -4.07 15.03
CA VAL A 836 -1.66 -3.11 14.84
C VAL A 836 -1.41 -2.34 16.14
N ASP A 837 -2.46 -1.87 16.80
CA ASP A 837 -2.36 -1.13 18.06
C ASP A 837 -1.77 -1.99 19.18
N LEU A 838 -2.12 -3.28 19.24
CA LEU A 838 -1.54 -4.23 20.19
C LEU A 838 -0.05 -4.47 19.91
N ILE A 839 0.33 -4.63 18.64
CA ILE A 839 1.74 -4.78 18.25
C ILE A 839 2.52 -3.50 18.52
N GLN A 840 1.91 -2.33 18.29
CA GLN A 840 2.50 -1.04 18.64
C GLN A 840 2.75 -0.94 20.14
N PHE A 841 1.75 -1.27 20.96
CA PHE A 841 1.89 -1.31 22.42
C PHE A 841 3.03 -2.25 22.84
N ALA A 842 3.10 -3.44 22.22
CA ALA A 842 4.13 -4.41 22.51
C ALA A 842 5.54 -3.92 22.12
N ARG A 843 5.68 -3.30 20.94
CA ARG A 843 6.92 -2.63 20.50
C ARG A 843 7.36 -1.55 21.49
N ASP A 844 6.42 -0.67 21.86
CA ASP A 844 6.69 0.52 22.70
C ASP A 844 7.06 0.15 24.14
N ARG A 845 6.56 -0.99 24.62
CA ARG A 845 6.81 -1.50 25.98
C ARG A 845 7.83 -2.64 26.01
N ASN A 846 8.47 -2.98 24.89
CA ASN A 846 9.38 -4.13 24.78
C ASN A 846 8.74 -5.46 25.25
N VAL A 847 7.49 -5.75 24.85
CA VAL A 847 6.82 -7.01 25.16
C VAL A 847 7.22 -8.06 24.12
N LEU A 848 7.94 -9.11 24.51
CA LEU A 848 8.40 -10.18 23.62
C LEU A 848 7.39 -11.31 23.43
N ARG A 849 6.40 -11.44 24.33
CA ARG A 849 5.33 -12.44 24.26
C ARG A 849 4.00 -11.85 24.67
N VAL A 850 2.98 -12.03 23.84
CA VAL A 850 1.57 -11.73 24.12
C VAL A 850 0.78 -13.02 23.96
N GLU A 851 0.16 -13.50 25.03
CA GLU A 851 -0.59 -14.75 25.04
C GLU A 851 -1.98 -14.58 25.67
N ALA A 852 -3.02 -15.14 25.03
CA ALA A 852 -4.34 -15.20 25.63
C ALA A 852 -4.41 -16.32 26.66
N THR A 853 -5.07 -16.08 27.80
CA THR A 853 -5.31 -17.14 28.79
C THR A 853 -6.51 -18.00 28.40
N GLN A 854 -6.54 -19.25 28.89
CA GLN A 854 -7.69 -20.13 28.67
C GLN A 854 -8.97 -19.56 29.28
N GLU A 855 -8.89 -18.98 30.47
CA GLU A 855 -10.02 -18.33 31.15
C GLU A 855 -10.67 -17.24 30.28
N LYS A 856 -9.86 -16.40 29.65
CA LYS A 856 -10.35 -15.32 28.78
C LYS A 856 -10.96 -15.85 27.49
N ALA A 857 -10.40 -16.92 26.94
CA ALA A 857 -10.96 -17.59 25.77
C ALA A 857 -12.30 -18.29 26.08
N ASP A 858 -12.43 -18.94 27.25
CA ASP A 858 -13.67 -19.59 27.68
C ASP A 858 -14.77 -18.56 27.93
N ALA A 859 -14.47 -17.46 28.64
CA ALA A 859 -15.41 -16.36 28.85
C ALA A 859 -15.83 -15.69 27.52
N TRP A 860 -14.93 -15.62 26.54
CA TRP A 860 -15.27 -15.16 25.20
C TRP A 860 -16.20 -16.13 24.48
N TYR A 861 -15.92 -17.44 24.55
CA TYR A 861 -16.76 -18.48 23.97
C TYR A 861 -18.20 -18.41 24.50
N GLU A 862 -18.38 -18.33 25.83
CA GLU A 862 -19.69 -18.18 26.47
C GLU A 862 -20.43 -16.91 25.99
N HIS A 863 -19.69 -15.81 25.79
CA HIS A 863 -20.27 -14.61 25.21
C HIS A 863 -20.71 -14.79 23.75
N VAL A 864 -19.89 -15.47 22.94
CA VAL A 864 -20.20 -15.76 21.53
C VAL A 864 -21.43 -16.65 21.43
N GLU A 865 -21.54 -17.66 22.31
CA GLU A 865 -22.67 -18.58 22.37
C GLU A 865 -23.95 -17.85 22.78
N SER A 866 -23.91 -17.10 23.88
CA SER A 866 -25.07 -16.32 24.35
C SER A 866 -25.57 -15.31 23.31
N SER A 867 -24.67 -14.70 22.52
CA SER A 867 -25.04 -13.75 21.46
C SER A 867 -25.81 -14.38 20.29
N GLY A 868 -25.76 -15.71 20.13
CA GLY A 868 -26.47 -16.45 19.07
C GLY A 868 -27.75 -17.15 19.52
N VAL A 869 -28.09 -17.12 20.81
CA VAL A 869 -29.26 -17.83 21.36
C VAL A 869 -30.54 -17.30 20.73
N GLY A 870 -31.39 -18.22 20.25
CA GLY A 870 -32.68 -17.91 19.63
C GLY A 870 -32.62 -17.47 18.16
N MET A 871 -31.44 -17.25 17.59
CA MET A 871 -31.33 -16.87 16.17
C MET A 871 -31.57 -18.07 15.25
N LEU A 872 -32.52 -17.92 14.31
CA LEU A 872 -32.90 -18.99 13.38
C LEU A 872 -31.75 -19.41 12.44
N ILE A 873 -30.80 -18.51 12.17
CA ILE A 873 -29.60 -18.80 11.36
C ILE A 873 -28.73 -19.92 11.94
N ASN A 874 -28.77 -20.12 13.27
CA ASN A 874 -27.98 -21.15 13.96
C ASN A 874 -28.65 -22.53 13.92
N GLU A 875 -29.89 -22.61 13.44
CA GLU A 875 -30.68 -23.85 13.38
C GLU A 875 -30.62 -24.55 12.02
N VAL A 876 -29.90 -23.97 11.06
CA VAL A 876 -29.80 -24.46 9.69
C VAL A 876 -28.36 -24.83 9.36
N ASP A 877 -28.20 -26.00 8.73
CA ASP A 877 -26.89 -26.45 8.25
C ASP A 877 -26.42 -25.54 7.13
N SER A 878 -25.25 -24.90 7.30
CA SER A 878 -24.56 -24.16 6.25
C SER A 878 -23.11 -23.91 6.65
N TRP A 879 -22.31 -23.37 5.74
CA TRP A 879 -20.92 -22.98 6.04
C TRP A 879 -20.84 -22.01 7.23
N MET A 880 -21.90 -21.21 7.43
CA MET A 880 -22.04 -20.23 8.51
C MET A 880 -22.19 -20.86 9.90
N THR A 881 -22.72 -22.08 9.97
CA THR A 881 -22.81 -22.92 11.16
C THR A 881 -21.72 -23.99 11.16
N GLY A 882 -20.71 -23.86 10.31
CA GLY A 882 -19.59 -24.79 10.20
C GLY A 882 -19.92 -26.13 9.53
N VAL A 883 -21.09 -26.27 8.90
CA VAL A 883 -21.46 -27.49 8.17
C VAL A 883 -21.09 -27.38 6.70
N ASN A 884 -20.30 -28.35 6.22
CA ASN A 884 -20.05 -28.59 4.81
C ASN A 884 -20.04 -30.09 4.56
N THR A 885 -21.09 -30.59 3.92
CA THR A 885 -21.28 -32.03 3.70
C THR A 885 -20.27 -32.64 2.72
N ASN A 886 -19.49 -31.84 2.00
CA ASN A 886 -18.36 -32.33 1.21
C ASN A 886 -17.16 -32.77 2.07
N LEU A 887 -17.15 -32.42 3.36
CA LEU A 887 -16.00 -32.65 4.26
C LEU A 887 -16.38 -33.52 5.44
N LYS A 888 -15.69 -34.65 5.62
CA LYS A 888 -15.98 -35.61 6.70
C LYS A 888 -15.94 -34.99 8.11
N HIS A 889 -15.12 -33.96 8.33
CA HIS A 889 -14.99 -33.27 9.62
C HIS A 889 -15.97 -32.11 9.85
N LYS A 890 -16.84 -31.78 8.88
CA LYS A 890 -17.77 -30.63 8.95
C LYS A 890 -19.23 -31.09 8.85
N GLN A 891 -19.56 -32.20 9.51
CA GLN A 891 -20.90 -32.81 9.46
C GLN A 891 -21.82 -32.35 10.59
N LYS A 892 -21.29 -31.60 11.57
CA LYS A 892 -22.04 -31.09 12.72
C LYS A 892 -21.90 -29.58 12.81
N ARG A 893 -22.93 -28.93 13.33
CA ARG A 893 -22.90 -27.48 13.57
C ARG A 893 -21.86 -27.18 14.65
N SER A 894 -21.10 -26.12 14.43
CA SER A 894 -20.08 -25.61 15.34
C SER A 894 -20.19 -24.11 15.45
N LEU A 895 -19.98 -23.57 16.66
CA LEU A 895 -19.96 -22.13 16.90
C LEU A 895 -18.65 -21.53 16.36
N VAL A 896 -18.63 -21.16 15.09
CA VAL A 896 -17.44 -20.60 14.41
C VAL A 896 -17.48 -19.08 14.25
N ARG A 897 -18.63 -18.44 14.48
CA ARG A 897 -18.85 -17.02 14.24
C ARG A 897 -19.46 -16.33 15.44
N TYR A 898 -19.13 -15.04 15.60
CA TYR A 898 -19.83 -14.13 16.49
C TYR A 898 -21.07 -13.58 15.82
N ASN A 899 -22.24 -13.78 16.45
CA ASN A 899 -23.53 -13.31 15.95
C ASN A 899 -24.02 -12.03 16.65
N GLY A 900 -23.26 -11.49 17.61
CA GLY A 900 -23.61 -10.23 18.25
C GLY A 900 -23.36 -9.01 17.35
N PRO A 901 -23.86 -7.83 17.74
CA PRO A 901 -23.72 -6.61 16.96
C PRO A 901 -22.28 -6.09 16.96
N ALA A 902 -21.80 -5.62 15.81
CA ALA A 902 -20.46 -5.08 15.64
C ALA A 902 -20.07 -3.97 16.65
N PRO A 903 -20.94 -2.99 17.00
CA PRO A 903 -20.63 -2.03 18.07
C PRO A 903 -20.29 -2.68 19.41
N GLY A 904 -20.99 -3.75 19.77
CA GLY A 904 -20.74 -4.49 21.02
C GLY A 904 -19.39 -5.20 21.01
N TYR A 905 -19.03 -5.84 19.90
CA TYR A 905 -17.70 -6.43 19.72
C TYR A 905 -16.59 -5.39 19.87
N ARG A 906 -16.72 -4.26 19.17
CA ARG A 906 -15.71 -3.18 19.22
C ARG A 906 -15.58 -2.61 20.62
N LYS A 907 -16.69 -2.41 21.33
CA LYS A 907 -16.64 -1.96 22.73
C LYS A 907 -15.79 -2.90 23.57
N ARG A 908 -16.02 -4.22 23.49
CA ARG A 908 -15.25 -5.20 24.28
C ARG A 908 -13.76 -5.20 23.96
N CYS A 909 -13.41 -5.09 22.68
CA CYS A 909 -12.01 -5.00 22.24
C CYS A 909 -11.37 -3.68 22.72
N ASN A 910 -12.09 -2.56 22.64
CA ASN A 910 -11.63 -1.27 23.16
C ASN A 910 -11.44 -1.30 24.69
N ASP A 911 -12.37 -1.91 25.44
CA ASP A 911 -12.25 -2.04 26.89
C ASP A 911 -10.95 -2.79 27.28
N VAL A 912 -10.53 -3.78 26.48
CA VAL A 912 -9.25 -4.51 26.68
C VAL A 912 -8.05 -3.61 26.37
N LYS A 913 -8.12 -2.83 25.28
CA LYS A 913 -7.08 -1.85 24.92
C LYS A 913 -6.93 -0.76 25.99
N GLU A 914 -8.04 -0.25 26.54
CA GLU A 914 -8.06 0.77 27.62
C GLU A 914 -7.41 0.26 28.91
N ARG A 915 -7.50 -1.06 29.17
CA ARG A 915 -6.79 -1.71 30.28
C ARG A 915 -5.33 -2.04 29.96
N GLU A 916 -4.77 -1.44 28.90
CA GLU A 916 -3.40 -1.69 28.42
C GLU A 916 -3.13 -3.19 28.19
N TYR A 917 -4.13 -3.91 27.67
CA TYR A 917 -4.02 -5.34 27.34
C TYR A 917 -3.66 -6.25 28.52
N LYS A 918 -3.90 -5.83 29.77
CA LYS A 918 -3.69 -6.65 30.99
C LYS A 918 -4.51 -7.94 31.05
N ASP A 919 -5.47 -8.10 30.14
CA ASP A 919 -6.21 -9.35 29.93
C ASP A 919 -5.36 -10.44 29.23
N PHE A 920 -4.22 -10.09 28.64
CA PHE A 920 -3.25 -11.02 28.09
C PHE A 920 -2.11 -11.28 29.08
N GLU A 921 -1.49 -12.45 29.00
CA GLU A 921 -0.18 -12.70 29.58
C GLU A 921 0.90 -12.02 28.73
N LEU A 922 1.62 -11.08 29.34
CA LEU A 922 2.66 -10.29 28.69
C LEU A 922 4.03 -10.63 29.28
N VAL A 923 4.99 -11.02 28.44
CA VAL A 923 6.40 -11.18 28.84
C VAL A 923 7.20 -10.03 28.25
N PHE A 924 7.84 -9.27 29.11
CA PHE A 924 8.68 -8.13 28.75
C PHE A 924 10.12 -8.59 28.51
N GLY A 925 10.78 -7.97 27.53
CA GLY A 925 12.21 -8.11 27.32
C GLY A 925 12.98 -7.32 28.38
N ASN A 926 14.17 -7.81 28.71
CA ASN A 926 15.07 -7.19 29.69
C ASN A 926 15.69 -5.89 29.18
#